data_AF-A0A4W3JDB0-F1
#
_entry.id   AF-A0A4W3JDB0-F1
#
_cell.length_a   1.000
_cell.length_b   1.000
_cell.length_c   1.000
_cell.angle_alpha   90.00
_cell.angle_beta   90.00
_cell.angle_gamma   90.00
#
_symmetry.space_group_name_H-M   'P 1'
#
loop_
_entity.id
_entity.type
_entity.pdbx_description
1 polymer ?
#
loop_
_entity_poly.entity_id
_entity_poly.type
_entity_poly.pdbx_seq_one_letter_code
_entity_poly.pdbx_strand_id
1 'polypeptide(L)'
;MFYLIRFDYKGKGSSAADKVVEEIRAKGGKAVANYDSVEEGEKIIQSTLDAFGKIGKYSLNCLDLIHRVHLRGSFKITRAAWNHMKNQKFGRIIMTASAAGIYGNFGQGNYSAAKLGLLGLSNTLAIEGLKYNIHCNTIAPTAGSRMTQTVMPQDLLDSLKPEYVAPLVLWLCHESCQENGSLFEVGAGWIGKLRWERTLGAILRQKNQPMTPEAVRDNWERICNFENATKPQSTKDSIDILYEVLTKLDAEQEVSSNPTNGILPTSSSGIDPAQAIGQKITAPGMYSYTNLQPILYALGVGMTTKDPKHLMFLFEGHEKFSCLPTFGVIPAQFVIFGGGFASVPGLNLDFTRASIILMFSTTCSKFIYLICYNQFTLFVVGAGGFGGKRTSDKAKVNVSIQVPEFSLLQAALYRLSGDWNPLHIDPNFAALGGFKQPILHGLCSFGFAVRHVLKQYANDDVTKFQAMKARFAKPVIPGQTLQTEMWKEGNRIHIQMKVKETSDVVLAGAYVDLKNTADESTTNNQEGELQSDLVFREISRRIKDVGKELVKKVNAVFQWDITKDGKTAAQWTIDLKNGSGELYKEEARNQADTVFTVSDEDFMKVALGNLNPQKAFFAGKLKVKGNIMLSQKLEMILKDYAKL
;
A
#
# COMPACT_ATOMS: atom_id res chain seq x y z
N MET A 1 -57.02 12.22 -9.56
CA MET A 1 -57.01 13.54 -8.89
C MET A 1 -55.56 13.87 -8.60
N PHE A 2 -54.90 14.60 -9.50
CA PHE A 2 -53.48 14.95 -9.38
C PHE A 2 -53.38 16.32 -8.69
N TYR A 3 -52.51 16.40 -7.68
CA TYR A 3 -52.21 17.64 -6.95
C TYR A 3 -50.75 17.95 -7.22
N LEU A 4 -50.48 19.11 -7.82
CA LEU A 4 -49.13 19.58 -8.12
C LEU A 4 -48.98 21.00 -7.56
N ILE A 5 -47.93 21.24 -6.78
CA ILE A 5 -47.51 22.58 -6.36
C ILE A 5 -46.14 22.80 -6.98
N ARG A 6 -45.97 23.90 -7.71
CA ARG A 6 -44.72 24.29 -8.37
C ARG A 6 -44.00 25.33 -7.52
N PHE A 7 -42.69 25.23 -7.45
CA PHE A 7 -41.81 26.17 -6.74
C PHE A 7 -41.12 27.10 -7.75
N ASP A 8 -41.06 28.40 -7.45
CA ASP A 8 -40.29 29.37 -8.23
C ASP A 8 -39.05 29.83 -7.43
N TYR A 9 -37.89 29.77 -8.08
CA TYR A 9 -36.61 30.17 -7.48
C TYR A 9 -36.22 31.51 -8.11
N LYS A 10 -36.56 32.58 -7.39
CA LYS A 10 -36.35 34.01 -7.72
C LYS A 10 -37.22 34.60 -8.83
N GLY A 11 -38.32 35.25 -8.43
CA GLY A 11 -38.97 36.28 -9.23
C GLY A 11 -40.34 36.68 -8.68
N LYS A 12 -40.53 37.96 -8.32
CA LYS A 12 -41.85 38.56 -8.03
C LYS A 12 -42.69 38.68 -9.31
N GLY A 13 -42.95 37.56 -9.97
CA GLY A 13 -43.76 37.50 -11.19
C GLY A 13 -44.90 36.52 -10.99
N SER A 14 -46.07 37.02 -10.58
CA SER A 14 -47.31 36.23 -10.36
C SER A 14 -47.69 35.35 -11.56
N SER A 15 -47.24 35.65 -12.77
CA SER A 15 -47.73 35.00 -14.00
C SER A 15 -47.38 33.52 -14.19
N ALA A 16 -46.34 32.96 -13.54
CA ALA A 16 -45.91 31.59 -13.83
C ALA A 16 -46.72 30.51 -13.08
N ALA A 17 -47.00 30.75 -11.79
CA ALA A 17 -47.86 29.87 -11.00
C ALA A 17 -49.32 29.95 -11.46
N ASP A 18 -49.81 31.17 -11.75
CA ASP A 18 -51.15 31.41 -12.26
C ASP A 18 -51.41 30.67 -13.58
N LYS A 19 -50.50 30.77 -14.57
CA LYS A 19 -50.65 30.07 -15.86
C LYS A 19 -50.77 28.56 -15.72
N VAL A 20 -50.03 27.95 -14.79
CA VAL A 20 -50.08 26.50 -14.55
C VAL A 20 -51.37 26.12 -13.82
N VAL A 21 -51.83 26.93 -12.86
CA VAL A 21 -53.12 26.72 -12.19
C VAL A 21 -54.27 26.83 -13.17
N GLU A 22 -54.23 27.81 -14.08
CA GLU A 22 -55.21 27.98 -15.15
C GLU A 22 -55.20 26.79 -16.11
N GLU A 23 -54.03 26.30 -16.54
CA GLU A 23 -53.92 25.14 -17.42
C GLU A 23 -54.51 23.87 -16.76
N ILE A 24 -54.25 23.67 -15.46
CA ILE A 24 -54.79 22.53 -14.70
C ILE A 24 -56.31 22.64 -14.58
N ARG A 25 -56.84 23.83 -14.29
CA ARG A 25 -58.29 24.08 -14.20
C ARG A 25 -58.97 23.91 -15.56
N ALA A 26 -58.36 24.39 -16.64
CA ALA A 26 -58.86 24.22 -18.01
C ALA A 26 -58.95 22.75 -18.43
N LYS A 27 -58.10 21.87 -17.88
CA LYS A 27 -58.14 20.42 -18.09
C LYS A 27 -59.02 19.67 -17.07
N GLY A 28 -59.87 20.39 -16.32
CA GLY A 28 -60.82 19.82 -15.36
C GLY A 28 -60.21 19.45 -14.00
N GLY A 29 -58.99 19.89 -13.70
CA GLY A 29 -58.32 19.70 -12.41
C GLY A 29 -58.67 20.76 -11.37
N LYS A 30 -58.28 20.53 -10.11
CA LYS A 30 -58.37 21.51 -9.02
C LYS A 30 -56.95 21.89 -8.58
N ALA A 31 -56.62 23.18 -8.60
CA ALA A 31 -55.32 23.73 -8.21
C ALA A 31 -55.47 25.14 -7.63
N VAL A 32 -54.51 25.55 -6.79
CA VAL A 32 -54.33 26.91 -6.26
C VAL A 32 -52.84 27.27 -6.35
N ALA A 33 -52.54 28.56 -6.51
CA ALA A 33 -51.18 29.06 -6.54
C ALA A 33 -50.74 29.46 -5.12
N ASN A 34 -49.48 29.22 -4.80
CA ASN A 34 -48.82 29.76 -3.61
C ASN A 34 -47.60 30.57 -4.08
N TYR A 35 -47.37 31.71 -3.43
CA TYR A 35 -46.36 32.72 -3.81
C TYR A 35 -45.29 32.95 -2.75
N ASP A 36 -45.32 32.16 -1.67
CA ASP A 36 -44.36 32.27 -0.58
C ASP A 36 -43.00 31.69 -1.02
N SER A 37 -41.91 32.16 -0.42
CA SER A 37 -40.59 31.61 -0.68
C SER A 37 -40.51 30.14 -0.27
N VAL A 38 -39.73 29.32 -0.98
CA VAL A 38 -39.46 27.92 -0.60
C VAL A 38 -38.80 27.76 0.77
N GLU A 39 -38.14 28.83 1.25
CA GLU A 39 -37.58 28.89 2.61
C GLU A 39 -38.68 29.05 3.68
N GLU A 40 -39.88 29.47 3.28
CA GLU A 40 -41.06 29.63 4.14
C GLU A 40 -41.99 28.41 4.01
N GLY A 41 -41.41 27.22 4.09
CA GLY A 41 -42.10 25.95 3.83
C GLY A 41 -43.39 25.74 4.64
N GLU A 42 -43.48 26.29 5.85
CA GLU A 42 -44.69 26.25 6.68
C GLU A 42 -45.88 26.98 6.03
N LYS A 43 -45.66 28.12 5.38
CA LYS A 43 -46.71 28.90 4.70
C LYS A 43 -47.22 28.22 3.44
N ILE A 44 -46.32 27.56 2.72
CA ILE A 44 -46.64 26.74 1.53
C ILE A 44 -47.53 25.56 1.94
N ILE A 45 -47.17 24.90 3.04
CA ILE A 45 -47.93 23.78 3.58
C ILE A 45 -49.30 24.25 4.11
N GLN A 46 -49.34 25.38 4.81
CA GLN A 46 -50.60 25.96 5.30
C GLN A 46 -51.55 26.31 4.16
N SER A 47 -51.05 26.91 3.07
CA SER A 47 -51.86 27.22 1.89
C SER A 47 -52.49 25.98 1.25
N THR A 48 -51.81 24.83 1.33
CA THR A 48 -52.33 23.54 0.86
C THR A 48 -53.45 23.01 1.76
N LEU A 49 -53.28 23.17 3.09
CA LEU A 49 -54.28 22.79 4.07
C LEU A 49 -55.53 23.67 3.96
N ASP A 50 -55.36 24.97 3.79
CA ASP A 50 -56.48 25.93 3.66
C ASP A 50 -57.28 25.69 2.38
N ALA A 51 -56.61 25.42 1.26
CA ALA A 51 -57.27 25.25 -0.03
C ALA A 51 -57.93 23.88 -0.22
N PHE A 52 -57.41 22.82 0.41
CA PHE A 52 -57.81 21.44 0.12
C PHE A 52 -58.17 20.61 1.35
N GLY A 53 -58.07 21.18 2.56
CA GLY A 53 -58.40 20.54 3.84
C GLY A 53 -57.45 19.41 4.26
N LYS A 54 -56.47 19.07 3.42
CA LYS A 54 -55.44 18.04 3.65
C LYS A 54 -54.33 18.21 2.63
N ILE A 55 -53.10 17.88 3.02
CA ILE A 55 -51.98 17.76 2.09
C ILE A 55 -52.14 16.43 1.35
N GLY A 56 -52.02 16.43 0.03
CA GLY A 56 -52.10 15.21 -0.79
C GLY A 56 -51.07 14.16 -0.35
N LYS A 57 -51.52 12.92 -0.13
CA LYS A 57 -50.70 11.77 0.31
C LYS A 57 -49.46 11.54 -0.58
N TYR A 58 -48.26 11.57 0.01
CA TYR A 58 -47.31 10.49 -0.27
C TYR A 58 -48.00 9.19 0.15
N SER A 59 -48.44 8.40 -0.82
CA SER A 59 -49.19 7.18 -0.53
C SER A 59 -48.25 6.15 0.14
N LEU A 60 -48.44 5.89 1.44
CA LEU A 60 -47.87 4.72 2.13
C LEU A 60 -48.14 3.42 1.33
N ASN A 61 -49.27 3.33 0.63
CA ASN A 61 -49.59 2.20 -0.25
C ASN A 61 -48.61 2.05 -1.44
N CYS A 62 -47.94 3.12 -1.87
CA CYS A 62 -46.95 3.09 -2.95
C CYS A 62 -45.59 2.59 -2.46
N LEU A 63 -45.14 2.99 -1.27
CA LEU A 63 -43.93 2.43 -0.64
C LEU A 63 -44.09 0.92 -0.40
N ASP A 64 -45.22 0.53 0.22
CA ASP A 64 -45.52 -0.86 0.51
C ASP A 64 -45.64 -1.71 -0.75
N LEU A 65 -46.28 -1.20 -1.81
CA LEU A 65 -46.38 -1.93 -3.07
C LEU A 65 -45.00 -2.16 -3.69
N ILE A 66 -44.16 -1.12 -3.79
CA ILE A 66 -42.81 -1.20 -4.37
C ILE A 66 -41.92 -2.16 -3.57
N HIS A 67 -41.92 -2.07 -2.23
CA HIS A 67 -41.15 -2.99 -1.39
C HIS A 67 -41.71 -4.42 -1.42
N ARG A 68 -43.03 -4.59 -1.48
CA ARG A 68 -43.65 -5.92 -1.59
C ARG A 68 -43.28 -6.60 -2.90
N VAL A 69 -43.33 -5.89 -4.02
CA VAL A 69 -43.05 -6.45 -5.35
C VAL A 69 -41.56 -6.71 -5.53
N HIS A 70 -40.71 -5.72 -5.26
CA HIS A 70 -39.28 -5.84 -5.53
C HIS A 70 -38.56 -6.63 -4.43
N LEU A 71 -38.46 -6.07 -3.23
CA LEU A 71 -37.59 -6.63 -2.18
C LEU A 71 -38.21 -7.89 -1.54
N ARG A 72 -39.46 -7.79 -1.06
CA ARG A 72 -40.13 -8.92 -0.39
C ARG A 72 -40.44 -10.05 -1.37
N GLY A 73 -40.80 -9.72 -2.60
CA GLY A 73 -41.04 -10.67 -3.69
C GLY A 73 -39.79 -11.50 -3.98
N SER A 74 -38.65 -10.85 -4.27
CA SER A 74 -37.37 -11.53 -4.46
C SER A 74 -36.98 -12.39 -3.26
N PHE A 75 -37.09 -11.87 -2.03
CA PHE A 75 -36.83 -12.66 -0.82
C PHE A 75 -37.69 -13.93 -0.75
N LYS A 76 -39.00 -13.83 -1.00
CA LYS A 76 -39.92 -14.97 -0.92
C LYS A 76 -39.63 -16.03 -1.97
N ILE A 77 -39.37 -15.62 -3.22
CA ILE A 77 -39.03 -16.53 -4.32
C ILE A 77 -37.70 -17.24 -4.03
N THR A 78 -36.66 -16.48 -3.67
CA THR A 78 -35.36 -17.05 -3.34
C THR A 78 -35.46 -18.01 -2.15
N ARG A 79 -36.18 -17.64 -1.09
CA ARG A 79 -36.38 -18.51 0.07
C ARG A 79 -37.09 -19.82 -0.29
N ALA A 80 -38.08 -19.77 -1.19
CA ALA A 80 -38.77 -20.97 -1.66
C ALA A 80 -37.83 -21.90 -2.44
N ALA A 81 -36.97 -21.35 -3.30
CA ALA A 81 -36.00 -22.12 -4.09
C ALA A 81 -34.79 -22.61 -3.28
N TRP A 82 -34.46 -21.96 -2.17
CA TRP A 82 -33.18 -22.11 -1.45
C TRP A 82 -32.85 -23.55 -1.04
N ASN A 83 -33.80 -24.24 -0.41
CA ASN A 83 -33.57 -25.61 0.06
C ASN A 83 -33.42 -26.60 -1.10
N HIS A 84 -34.09 -26.37 -2.24
CA HIS A 84 -33.90 -27.18 -3.44
C HIS A 84 -32.49 -27.02 -4.00
N MET A 85 -32.00 -25.78 -4.14
CA MET A 85 -30.63 -25.49 -4.60
C MET A 85 -29.57 -26.07 -3.66
N LYS A 86 -29.79 -25.98 -2.34
CA LYS A 86 -28.88 -26.56 -1.34
C LYS A 86 -28.77 -28.07 -1.47
N ASN A 87 -29.91 -28.75 -1.64
CA ASN A 87 -29.94 -30.20 -1.80
C ASN A 87 -29.29 -30.64 -3.12
N GLN A 88 -29.45 -29.85 -4.18
CA GLN A 88 -28.83 -30.08 -5.49
C GLN A 88 -27.33 -29.72 -5.54
N LYS A 89 -26.83 -28.98 -4.54
CA LYS A 89 -25.46 -28.42 -4.53
C LYS A 89 -25.17 -27.58 -5.78
N PHE A 90 -26.18 -26.89 -6.28
CA PHE A 90 -26.08 -25.99 -7.41
C PHE A 90 -27.19 -24.95 -7.34
N GLY A 91 -26.83 -23.68 -7.55
CA GLY A 91 -27.79 -22.61 -7.70
C GLY A 91 -27.17 -21.35 -8.30
N ARG A 92 -27.96 -20.62 -9.07
CA ARG A 92 -27.59 -19.32 -9.63
C ARG A 92 -28.77 -18.37 -9.45
N ILE A 93 -28.53 -17.26 -8.78
CA ILE A 93 -29.57 -16.29 -8.41
C ILE A 93 -29.13 -14.92 -8.91
N ILE A 94 -30.05 -14.22 -9.59
CA ILE A 94 -29.84 -12.84 -10.04
C ILE A 94 -30.82 -11.93 -9.31
N MET A 95 -30.26 -10.90 -8.66
CA MET A 95 -31.01 -9.79 -8.11
C MET A 95 -30.97 -8.62 -9.09
N THR A 96 -32.12 -7.98 -9.34
CA THR A 96 -32.20 -6.83 -10.26
C THR A 96 -32.30 -5.53 -9.48
N ALA A 97 -31.15 -4.89 -9.23
CA ALA A 97 -31.04 -3.54 -8.71
C ALA A 97 -31.33 -2.49 -9.81
N SER A 98 -30.78 -1.29 -9.68
CA SER A 98 -30.87 -0.20 -10.65
C SER A 98 -29.83 0.87 -10.31
N ALA A 99 -29.37 1.63 -11.31
CA ALA A 99 -28.58 2.85 -11.09
C ALA A 99 -29.29 3.82 -10.13
N ALA A 100 -30.62 3.92 -10.19
CA ALA A 100 -31.40 4.73 -9.23
C ALA A 100 -31.27 4.23 -7.79
N GLY A 101 -31.06 2.92 -7.57
CA GLY A 101 -30.76 2.37 -6.26
C GLY A 101 -29.32 2.65 -5.81
N ILE A 102 -28.37 2.61 -6.73
CA ILE A 102 -26.93 2.77 -6.44
C ILE A 102 -26.59 4.25 -6.17
N TYR A 103 -27.06 5.15 -7.02
CA TYR A 103 -26.67 6.57 -7.03
C TYR A 103 -27.78 7.51 -6.54
N GLY A 104 -29.00 7.01 -6.38
CA GLY A 104 -30.18 7.83 -6.14
C GLY A 104 -30.77 8.39 -7.45
N ASN A 105 -32.06 8.73 -7.42
CA ASN A 105 -32.72 9.46 -8.50
C ASN A 105 -33.89 10.28 -7.94
N PHE A 106 -34.11 11.47 -8.49
CA PHE A 106 -35.14 12.39 -8.00
C PHE A 106 -36.54 11.74 -8.10
N GLY A 107 -37.36 11.89 -7.05
CA GLY A 107 -38.73 11.37 -7.02
C GLY A 107 -38.84 9.84 -6.86
N GLN A 108 -37.73 9.10 -6.70
CA GLN A 108 -37.71 7.63 -6.68
C GLN A 108 -37.24 7.01 -5.35
N GLY A 109 -37.28 7.73 -4.22
CA GLY A 109 -36.74 7.24 -2.95
C GLY A 109 -37.24 5.85 -2.50
N ASN A 110 -38.52 5.53 -2.70
CA ASN A 110 -39.11 4.22 -2.42
C ASN A 110 -38.58 3.10 -3.34
N TYR A 111 -38.38 3.40 -4.63
CA TYR A 111 -37.81 2.48 -5.60
C TYR A 111 -36.32 2.27 -5.35
N SER A 112 -35.56 3.35 -5.14
CA SER A 112 -34.14 3.32 -4.80
C SER A 112 -33.87 2.46 -3.56
N ALA A 113 -34.66 2.66 -2.49
CA ALA A 113 -34.57 1.86 -1.27
C ALA A 113 -34.81 0.37 -1.51
N ALA A 114 -35.86 0.02 -2.25
CA ALA A 114 -36.13 -1.38 -2.59
C ALA A 114 -35.02 -2.01 -3.45
N LYS A 115 -34.47 -1.25 -4.42
CA LYS A 115 -33.43 -1.73 -5.34
C LYS A 115 -32.07 -1.90 -4.69
N LEU A 116 -31.66 -1.00 -3.80
CA LEU A 116 -30.42 -1.18 -3.04
C LEU A 116 -30.58 -2.24 -1.94
N GLY A 117 -31.80 -2.41 -1.39
CA GLY A 117 -32.12 -3.53 -0.49
C GLY A 117 -31.91 -4.91 -1.13
N LEU A 118 -32.12 -5.04 -2.44
CA LEU A 118 -31.83 -6.28 -3.17
C LEU A 118 -30.33 -6.59 -3.22
N LEU A 119 -29.47 -5.58 -3.35
CA LEU A 119 -28.01 -5.75 -3.26
C LEU A 119 -27.63 -6.24 -1.85
N GLY A 120 -28.21 -5.63 -0.80
CA GLY A 120 -28.01 -6.07 0.58
C GLY A 120 -28.39 -7.55 0.79
N LEU A 121 -29.55 -7.96 0.25
CA LEU A 121 -29.98 -9.36 0.28
C LEU A 121 -29.01 -10.29 -0.49
N SER A 122 -28.57 -9.87 -1.68
CA SER A 122 -27.61 -10.62 -2.50
C SER A 122 -26.29 -10.86 -1.77
N ASN A 123 -25.77 -9.85 -1.06
CA ASN A 123 -24.50 -9.95 -0.33
C ASN A 123 -24.53 -11.07 0.71
N THR A 124 -25.62 -11.19 1.47
CA THR A 124 -25.77 -12.24 2.48
C THR A 124 -25.98 -13.61 1.83
N LEU A 125 -26.83 -13.71 0.81
CA LEU A 125 -27.08 -14.98 0.11
C LEU A 125 -25.83 -15.55 -0.56
N ALA A 126 -24.99 -14.68 -1.13
CA ALA A 126 -23.71 -15.07 -1.72
C ALA A 126 -22.81 -15.80 -0.70
N ILE A 127 -22.81 -15.35 0.56
CA ILE A 127 -22.03 -15.94 1.65
C ILE A 127 -22.67 -17.25 2.12
N GLU A 128 -23.99 -17.24 2.39
CA GLU A 128 -24.71 -18.43 2.89
C GLU A 128 -24.71 -19.59 1.89
N GLY A 129 -24.75 -19.26 0.60
CA GLY A 129 -24.83 -20.19 -0.52
C GLY A 129 -23.51 -20.77 -0.98
N LEU A 130 -22.38 -20.11 -0.70
CA LEU A 130 -21.07 -20.43 -1.27
C LEU A 130 -20.67 -21.90 -1.07
N LYS A 131 -20.83 -22.42 0.15
CA LYS A 131 -20.49 -23.82 0.48
C LYS A 131 -21.35 -24.88 -0.23
N TYR A 132 -22.46 -24.46 -0.83
CA TYR A 132 -23.38 -25.30 -1.59
C TYR A 132 -23.31 -25.03 -3.10
N ASN A 133 -22.31 -24.29 -3.59
CA ASN A 133 -22.22 -23.84 -5.00
C ASN A 133 -23.49 -23.11 -5.46
N ILE A 134 -24.04 -22.28 -4.57
CA ILE A 134 -25.13 -21.36 -4.88
C ILE A 134 -24.53 -19.97 -4.98
N HIS A 135 -24.54 -19.40 -6.18
CA HIS A 135 -24.04 -18.05 -6.42
C HIS A 135 -25.20 -17.06 -6.51
N CYS A 136 -25.02 -15.88 -5.94
CA CYS A 136 -25.99 -14.80 -6.01
C CYS A 136 -25.29 -13.51 -6.45
N ASN A 137 -25.65 -13.01 -7.63
CA ASN A 137 -25.11 -11.77 -8.20
C ASN A 137 -26.23 -10.76 -8.42
N THR A 138 -25.85 -9.48 -8.47
CA THR A 138 -26.77 -8.36 -8.69
C THR A 138 -26.44 -7.66 -10.00
N ILE A 139 -27.47 -7.30 -10.76
CA ILE A 139 -27.35 -6.47 -11.96
C ILE A 139 -28.16 -5.17 -11.80
N ALA A 140 -27.65 -4.09 -12.37
CA ALA A 140 -28.31 -2.80 -12.53
C ALA A 140 -28.46 -2.52 -14.03
N PRO A 141 -29.55 -3.02 -14.65
CA PRO A 141 -29.72 -2.92 -16.10
C PRO A 141 -30.22 -1.54 -16.53
N THR A 142 -29.74 -1.09 -17.68
CA THR A 142 -30.26 0.06 -18.42
C THR A 142 -30.79 -0.44 -19.76
N ALA A 143 -32.12 -0.47 -19.90
CA ALA A 143 -32.81 -0.90 -21.10
C ALA A 143 -34.07 -0.05 -21.37
N GLY A 144 -34.38 0.14 -22.65
CA GLY A 144 -35.63 0.68 -23.15
C GLY A 144 -36.77 -0.26 -22.79
N SER A 145 -37.77 0.26 -22.08
CA SER A 145 -38.95 -0.48 -21.65
C SER A 145 -40.13 0.48 -21.52
N ARG A 146 -41.34 -0.05 -21.36
CA ARG A 146 -42.53 0.75 -21.04
C ARG A 146 -42.33 1.65 -19.81
N MET A 147 -41.43 1.28 -18.90
CA MET A 147 -41.11 2.05 -17.69
C MET A 147 -40.17 3.23 -17.96
N THR A 148 -39.28 3.14 -18.95
CA THR A 148 -38.29 4.18 -19.30
C THR A 148 -38.75 5.10 -20.44
N GLN A 149 -39.87 4.79 -21.09
CA GLN A 149 -40.51 5.60 -22.15
C GLN A 149 -40.86 7.04 -21.76
N THR A 150 -41.11 7.29 -20.48
CA THR A 150 -41.54 8.62 -20.00
C THR A 150 -40.38 9.59 -19.78
N VAL A 151 -39.13 9.11 -19.84
CA VAL A 151 -37.93 9.86 -19.48
C VAL A 151 -36.83 9.84 -20.54
N MET A 152 -36.93 9.00 -21.58
CA MET A 152 -35.91 8.87 -22.62
C MET A 152 -36.47 9.22 -24.01
N PRO A 153 -35.68 9.88 -24.89
CA PRO A 153 -36.02 10.04 -26.30
C PRO A 153 -36.20 8.70 -27.01
N GLN A 154 -37.07 8.66 -28.02
CA GLN A 154 -37.44 7.42 -28.71
C GLN A 154 -36.24 6.71 -29.35
N ASP A 155 -35.34 7.45 -30.01
CA ASP A 155 -34.15 6.89 -30.66
C ASP A 155 -33.21 6.19 -29.65
N LEU A 156 -33.15 6.70 -28.40
CA LEU A 156 -32.36 6.10 -27.33
C LEU A 156 -33.04 4.84 -26.77
N LEU A 157 -34.37 4.83 -26.66
CA LEU A 157 -35.12 3.64 -26.25
C LEU A 157 -34.94 2.49 -27.24
N ASP A 158 -34.99 2.80 -28.53
CA ASP A 158 -34.84 1.82 -29.61
C ASP A 158 -33.41 1.25 -29.68
N SER A 159 -32.43 2.01 -29.20
CA SER A 159 -31.03 1.61 -29.09
C SER A 159 -30.72 0.82 -27.81
N LEU A 160 -31.49 0.99 -26.74
CA LEU A 160 -31.29 0.33 -25.44
C LEU A 160 -32.04 -1.00 -25.33
N LYS A 161 -31.75 -1.90 -26.26
CA LYS A 161 -32.41 -3.21 -26.38
C LYS A 161 -32.16 -4.13 -25.18
N PRO A 162 -33.20 -4.75 -24.56
CA PRO A 162 -33.04 -5.74 -23.48
C PRO A 162 -32.13 -6.92 -23.83
N GLU A 163 -32.00 -7.24 -25.11
CA GLU A 163 -31.11 -8.25 -25.67
C GLU A 163 -29.64 -7.99 -25.34
N TYR A 164 -29.27 -6.75 -25.02
CA TYR A 164 -27.92 -6.41 -24.58
C TYR A 164 -27.66 -6.70 -23.10
N VAL A 165 -28.69 -6.98 -22.31
CA VAL A 165 -28.58 -7.39 -20.90
C VAL A 165 -28.56 -8.92 -20.75
N ALA A 166 -29.30 -9.62 -21.61
CA ALA A 166 -29.50 -11.07 -21.52
C ALA A 166 -28.19 -11.89 -21.50
N PRO A 167 -27.14 -11.60 -22.31
CA PRO A 167 -25.90 -12.36 -22.28
C PRO A 167 -25.20 -12.36 -20.91
N LEU A 168 -25.22 -11.23 -20.19
CA LEU A 168 -24.64 -11.17 -18.84
C LEU A 168 -25.43 -12.04 -17.86
N VAL A 169 -26.76 -12.00 -17.92
CA VAL A 169 -27.61 -12.86 -17.07
C VAL A 169 -27.35 -14.33 -17.35
N LEU A 170 -27.26 -14.74 -18.61
CA LEU A 170 -26.96 -16.11 -19.00
C LEU A 170 -25.57 -16.54 -18.50
N TRP A 171 -24.55 -15.69 -18.67
CA TRP A 171 -23.20 -15.97 -18.17
C TRP A 171 -23.17 -16.16 -16.66
N LEU A 172 -23.76 -15.21 -15.89
CA LEU A 172 -23.81 -15.30 -14.43
C LEU A 172 -24.63 -16.49 -13.93
N CYS A 173 -25.53 -17.03 -14.76
CA CYS A 173 -26.32 -18.23 -14.48
C CYS A 173 -25.70 -19.52 -15.04
N HIS A 174 -24.56 -19.45 -15.73
CA HIS A 174 -23.91 -20.63 -16.28
C HIS A 174 -23.19 -21.42 -15.18
N GLU A 175 -23.07 -22.74 -15.36
CA GLU A 175 -22.42 -23.62 -14.38
C GLU A 175 -20.93 -23.32 -14.21
N SER A 176 -20.24 -22.95 -15.29
CA SER A 176 -18.81 -22.62 -15.26
C SER A 176 -18.50 -21.26 -14.62
N CYS A 177 -19.50 -20.38 -14.46
CA CYS A 177 -19.28 -19.06 -13.88
C CYS A 177 -19.03 -19.14 -12.36
N GLN A 178 -17.86 -18.67 -11.94
CA GLN A 178 -17.43 -18.62 -10.54
C GLN A 178 -17.69 -17.27 -9.85
N GLU A 179 -18.28 -16.31 -10.57
CA GLU A 179 -18.60 -15.00 -10.01
C GLU A 179 -19.72 -15.11 -8.96
N ASN A 180 -19.53 -14.49 -7.79
CA ASN A 180 -20.48 -14.55 -6.68
C ASN A 180 -20.40 -13.27 -5.83
N GLY A 181 -21.55 -12.76 -5.38
CA GLY A 181 -21.63 -11.57 -4.53
C GLY A 181 -21.29 -10.26 -5.26
N SER A 182 -21.33 -10.26 -6.59
CA SER A 182 -20.92 -9.11 -7.40
C SER A 182 -22.07 -8.25 -7.88
N LEU A 183 -21.77 -6.98 -8.14
CA LEU A 183 -22.68 -5.99 -8.69
C LEU A 183 -22.19 -5.55 -10.08
N PHE A 184 -23.08 -5.62 -11.07
CA PHE A 184 -22.77 -5.18 -12.44
C PHE A 184 -23.76 -4.13 -12.93
N GLU A 185 -23.27 -3.09 -13.59
CA GLU A 185 -24.08 -2.27 -14.49
C GLU A 185 -24.00 -2.84 -15.90
N VAL A 186 -25.11 -2.79 -16.64
CA VAL A 186 -25.20 -3.38 -17.97
C VAL A 186 -26.23 -2.66 -18.85
N GLY A 187 -25.87 -2.39 -20.09
CA GLY A 187 -26.75 -1.77 -21.09
C GLY A 187 -25.98 -1.40 -22.35
N ALA A 188 -26.67 -1.27 -23.49
CA ALA A 188 -26.07 -0.89 -24.77
C ALA A 188 -24.87 -1.74 -25.25
N GLY A 189 -24.70 -2.96 -24.74
CA GLY A 189 -23.55 -3.82 -25.01
C GLY A 189 -22.33 -3.58 -24.12
N TRP A 190 -22.40 -2.63 -23.19
CA TRP A 190 -21.39 -2.39 -22.16
C TRP A 190 -21.74 -3.10 -20.85
N ILE A 191 -20.72 -3.61 -20.15
CA ILE A 191 -20.82 -4.26 -18.83
C ILE A 191 -19.70 -3.72 -17.94
N GLY A 192 -20.05 -3.20 -16.76
CA GLY A 192 -19.11 -2.72 -15.74
C GLY A 192 -19.35 -3.37 -14.39
N LYS A 193 -18.28 -3.70 -13.65
CA LYS A 193 -18.35 -4.26 -12.29
C LYS A 193 -18.14 -3.17 -11.25
N LEU A 194 -18.98 -3.14 -10.22
CA LEU A 194 -18.93 -2.18 -9.13
C LEU A 194 -18.46 -2.85 -7.84
N ARG A 195 -17.79 -2.09 -6.98
CA ARG A 195 -17.38 -2.51 -5.63
C ARG A 195 -17.28 -1.30 -4.70
N TRP A 196 -17.32 -1.55 -3.38
CA TRP A 196 -17.12 -0.51 -2.38
C TRP A 196 -15.65 -0.10 -2.28
N GLU A 197 -15.42 1.19 -2.07
CA GLU A 197 -14.14 1.76 -1.69
C GLU A 197 -14.29 2.52 -0.38
N ARG A 198 -13.30 2.42 0.50
CA ARG A 198 -13.32 3.09 1.80
C ARG A 198 -12.01 3.84 2.02
N THR A 199 -12.11 5.10 2.42
CA THR A 199 -10.95 5.92 2.84
C THR A 199 -10.17 5.24 3.95
N LEU A 200 -8.93 5.68 4.19
CA LEU A 200 -8.19 5.25 5.39
C LEU A 200 -8.84 5.78 6.68
N GLY A 201 -9.66 6.82 6.57
CA GLY A 201 -10.34 7.45 7.69
C GLY A 201 -9.39 8.23 8.58
N ALA A 202 -9.85 8.52 9.80
CA ALA A 202 -9.14 9.32 10.78
C ALA A 202 -9.51 8.84 12.19
N ILE A 203 -8.52 8.67 13.07
CA ILE A 203 -8.77 8.51 14.51
C ILE A 203 -8.93 9.91 15.09
N LEU A 204 -10.12 10.20 15.64
CA LEU A 204 -10.48 11.52 16.15
C LEU A 204 -10.67 11.54 17.66
N ARG A 205 -10.98 10.39 18.23
CA ARG A 205 -11.12 10.23 19.67
C ARG A 205 -9.73 10.26 20.30
N GLN A 206 -9.59 11.01 21.38
CA GLN A 206 -8.43 10.95 22.27
C GLN A 206 -8.81 10.20 23.54
N LYS A 207 -7.85 9.53 24.17
CA LYS A 207 -8.08 8.81 25.42
C LYS A 207 -8.55 9.78 26.52
N ASN A 208 -9.56 9.37 27.29
CA ASN A 208 -10.17 10.16 28.38
C ASN A 208 -10.75 11.53 28.00
N GLN A 209 -10.90 11.81 26.71
CA GLN A 209 -11.63 12.99 26.24
C GLN A 209 -12.90 12.57 25.50
N PRO A 210 -14.00 13.32 25.67
CA PRO A 210 -15.18 13.11 24.85
C PRO A 210 -14.84 13.44 23.40
N MET A 211 -15.30 12.61 22.47
CA MET A 211 -15.23 12.93 21.05
C MET A 211 -16.19 14.10 20.76
N THR A 212 -15.69 15.15 20.12
CA THR A 212 -16.49 16.36 19.83
C THR A 212 -16.84 16.48 18.35
N PRO A 213 -17.95 17.13 17.99
CA PRO A 213 -18.28 17.47 16.60
C PRO A 213 -17.20 18.35 15.94
N GLU A 214 -16.54 19.23 16.70
CA GLU A 214 -15.46 20.09 16.20
C GLU A 214 -14.26 19.25 15.74
N ALA A 215 -13.89 18.20 16.47
CA ALA A 215 -12.82 17.29 16.04
C ALA A 215 -13.15 16.57 14.73
N VAL A 216 -14.43 16.28 14.47
CA VAL A 216 -14.91 15.74 13.18
C VAL A 216 -14.78 16.77 12.06
N ARG A 217 -15.27 18.00 12.29
CA ARG A 217 -15.17 19.11 11.34
C ARG A 217 -13.71 19.39 10.96
N ASP A 218 -12.83 19.51 11.94
CA ASP A 218 -11.44 19.92 11.75
C ASP A 218 -10.60 18.85 11.03
N ASN A 219 -11.09 17.60 10.97
CA ASN A 219 -10.45 16.49 10.27
C ASN A 219 -11.25 16.02 9.04
N TRP A 220 -12.28 16.77 8.62
CA TRP A 220 -13.22 16.33 7.57
C TRP A 220 -12.51 15.99 6.26
N GLU A 221 -11.55 16.80 5.84
CA GLU A 221 -10.76 16.54 4.62
C GLU A 221 -10.03 15.18 4.69
N ARG A 222 -9.47 14.83 5.84
CA ARG A 222 -8.77 13.54 6.03
C ARG A 222 -9.76 12.37 6.04
N ILE A 223 -10.92 12.53 6.67
CA ILE A 223 -11.98 11.50 6.70
C ILE A 223 -12.47 11.19 5.29
N CYS A 224 -12.61 12.23 4.45
CA CYS A 224 -13.11 12.16 3.09
C CYS A 224 -12.02 11.95 2.02
N ASN A 225 -10.75 11.76 2.40
CA ASN A 225 -9.67 11.55 1.44
C ASN A 225 -9.65 10.11 0.90
N PHE A 226 -9.85 9.95 -0.41
CA PHE A 226 -9.82 8.66 -1.12
C PHE A 226 -8.43 8.30 -1.68
N GLU A 227 -7.42 9.14 -1.52
CA GLU A 227 -6.03 8.79 -1.82
C GLU A 227 -5.62 7.55 -1.01
N ASN A 228 -5.19 6.50 -1.72
CA ASN A 228 -4.84 5.19 -1.15
C ASN A 228 -6.00 4.42 -0.49
N ALA A 229 -7.24 4.67 -0.92
CA ALA A 229 -8.40 3.98 -0.37
C ALA A 229 -8.33 2.44 -0.46
N THR A 230 -8.96 1.81 0.52
CA THR A 230 -9.02 0.36 0.71
C THR A 230 -10.24 -0.25 0.00
N LYS A 231 -10.15 -1.56 -0.26
CA LYS A 231 -11.18 -2.35 -0.95
C LYS A 231 -11.77 -3.40 0.01
N PRO A 232 -12.54 -3.00 1.05
CA PRO A 232 -13.07 -3.96 2.01
C PRO A 232 -13.98 -4.99 1.31
N GLN A 233 -13.83 -6.27 1.64
CA GLN A 233 -14.57 -7.38 1.03
C GLN A 233 -15.49 -8.10 2.02
N SER A 234 -15.27 -7.91 3.32
CA SER A 234 -16.04 -8.57 4.37
C SER A 234 -16.36 -7.66 5.56
N THR A 235 -17.30 -8.10 6.40
CA THR A 235 -17.57 -7.46 7.69
C THR A 235 -16.37 -7.53 8.62
N LYS A 236 -15.59 -8.61 8.54
CA LYS A 236 -14.33 -8.78 9.29
C LYS A 236 -13.34 -7.64 8.99
N ASP A 237 -13.13 -7.31 7.71
CA ASP A 237 -12.21 -6.21 7.30
C ASP A 237 -12.64 -4.85 7.85
N SER A 238 -13.92 -4.70 8.21
CA SER A 238 -14.44 -3.48 8.82
C SER A 238 -14.29 -3.46 10.33
N ILE A 239 -14.44 -4.62 10.98
CA ILE A 239 -14.27 -4.79 12.42
C ILE A 239 -12.79 -4.76 12.82
N ASP A 240 -11.91 -5.38 12.03
CA ASP A 240 -10.47 -5.46 12.32
C ASP A 240 -9.84 -4.07 12.46
N ILE A 241 -10.29 -3.08 11.66
CA ILE A 241 -9.85 -1.68 11.80
C ILE A 241 -10.33 -1.05 13.11
N LEU A 242 -11.54 -1.34 13.58
CA LEU A 242 -12.01 -0.81 14.86
C LEU A 242 -11.18 -1.37 16.01
N TYR A 243 -10.82 -2.65 15.98
CA TYR A 243 -9.90 -3.24 16.95
C TYR A 243 -8.50 -2.62 16.89
N GLU A 244 -7.99 -2.36 15.69
CA GLU A 244 -6.71 -1.65 15.51
C GLU A 244 -6.77 -0.24 16.12
N VAL A 245 -7.86 0.50 15.90
CA VAL A 245 -8.07 1.83 16.50
C VAL A 245 -8.15 1.75 18.02
N LEU A 246 -8.89 0.80 18.59
CA LEU A 246 -8.98 0.63 20.05
C LEU A 246 -7.62 0.28 20.65
N THR A 247 -6.87 -0.62 20.01
CA THR A 247 -5.53 -1.02 20.47
C THR A 247 -4.57 0.17 20.45
N LYS A 248 -4.64 1.03 19.43
CA LYS A 248 -3.85 2.27 19.36
C LYS A 248 -4.21 3.25 20.49
N LEU A 249 -5.49 3.39 20.82
CA LEU A 249 -5.95 4.25 21.92
C LEU A 249 -5.61 3.67 23.31
N ASP A 250 -5.64 2.35 23.46
CA ASP A 250 -5.31 1.69 24.73
C ASP A 250 -3.81 1.76 25.03
N ALA A 251 -2.95 1.71 24.01
CA ALA A 251 -1.51 1.88 24.14
C ALA A 251 -1.07 3.27 24.65
N GLU A 252 -1.93 4.30 24.60
CA GLU A 252 -1.64 5.66 25.09
C GLU A 252 -1.66 5.81 26.64
N GLN A 253 -1.74 4.73 27.44
CA GLN A 253 -1.99 4.82 28.90
C GLN A 253 -0.80 5.10 29.82
N GLU A 254 0.46 5.11 29.37
CA GLU A 254 1.58 5.31 30.30
C GLU A 254 1.98 6.78 30.57
N VAL A 255 1.27 7.77 30.02
CA VAL A 255 1.55 9.19 30.34
C VAL A 255 0.25 9.99 30.46
N SER A 256 -0.25 10.13 31.69
CA SER A 256 -1.42 10.96 32.02
C SER A 256 -1.00 12.27 32.69
N SER A 257 -1.31 13.42 32.10
CA SER A 257 -2.29 14.40 32.63
C SER A 257 -2.40 15.67 31.77
N ASN A 258 -3.65 16.13 31.61
CA ASN A 258 -4.18 17.13 30.68
C ASN A 258 -3.89 18.62 31.03
N PRO A 259 -4.10 19.55 30.07
CA PRO A 259 -3.90 21.00 30.20
C PRO A 259 -5.22 21.79 30.40
N THR A 260 -5.23 22.87 31.22
CA THR A 260 -5.75 24.22 30.85
C THR A 260 -5.65 25.24 31.99
N ASN A 261 -5.35 26.49 31.57
CA ASN A 261 -5.36 27.79 32.26
C ASN A 261 -4.05 28.31 32.87
N GLY A 262 -3.53 29.33 32.18
CA GLY A 262 -3.00 30.54 32.80
C GLY A 262 -1.63 30.43 33.45
N ILE A 263 -0.69 31.18 32.87
CA ILE A 263 0.66 31.47 33.37
C ILE A 263 1.65 30.36 33.05
N LEU A 264 2.56 30.68 32.13
CA LEU A 264 3.80 29.98 31.86
C LEU A 264 4.48 29.53 33.16
N PRO A 265 4.84 28.24 33.27
CA PRO A 265 6.11 27.89 33.85
C PRO A 265 6.94 27.20 32.78
N THR A 266 8.11 27.77 32.53
CA THR A 266 9.22 27.17 31.81
C THR A 266 9.33 25.65 32.03
N SER A 267 8.99 24.84 31.03
CA SER A 267 9.26 23.40 31.04
C SER A 267 9.81 22.96 29.68
N SER A 268 10.72 22.00 29.75
CA SER A 268 11.93 21.87 28.94
C SER A 268 11.71 21.54 27.46
N SER A 269 12.16 22.44 26.59
CA SER A 269 12.42 22.15 25.19
C SER A 269 13.67 21.25 25.06
N GLY A 270 13.51 20.08 24.41
CA GLY A 270 14.59 19.13 24.16
C GLY A 270 14.11 17.75 23.76
N ILE A 271 14.96 17.01 23.04
CA ILE A 271 14.78 15.57 22.80
C ILE A 271 14.91 14.84 24.14
N ASP A 272 14.01 13.91 24.43
CA ASP A 272 14.14 12.95 25.54
C ASP A 272 14.74 11.63 25.00
N PRO A 273 16.05 11.38 25.19
CA PRO A 273 16.69 10.17 24.68
C PRO A 273 16.13 8.89 25.31
N ALA A 274 15.62 8.95 26.55
CA ALA A 274 15.07 7.79 27.24
C ALA A 274 13.77 7.30 26.57
N GLN A 275 13.01 8.21 25.97
CA GLN A 275 11.80 7.88 25.22
C GLN A 275 12.06 7.58 23.74
N ALA A 276 13.07 8.20 23.13
CA ALA A 276 13.34 8.10 21.69
C ALA A 276 14.20 6.88 21.30
N ILE A 277 15.13 6.43 22.14
CA ILE A 277 16.05 5.33 21.81
C ILE A 277 15.31 3.98 21.83
N GLY A 278 15.52 3.17 20.80
CA GLY A 278 14.97 1.81 20.70
C GLY A 278 13.55 1.73 20.15
N GLN A 279 12.91 2.88 19.87
CA GLN A 279 11.59 2.93 19.26
C GLN A 279 11.60 2.36 17.83
N LYS A 280 10.54 1.62 17.50
CA LYS A 280 10.29 1.14 16.14
C LYS A 280 9.28 2.07 15.48
N ILE A 281 9.59 2.55 14.27
CA ILE A 281 8.61 3.27 13.45
C ILE A 281 7.48 2.29 13.11
N THR A 282 6.29 2.53 13.65
CA THR A 282 5.15 1.60 13.66
C THR A 282 4.37 1.54 12.34
N ALA A 283 4.73 2.35 11.34
CA ALA A 283 4.15 2.27 10.02
C ALA A 283 4.79 1.12 9.21
N PRO A 284 4.04 0.06 8.83
CA PRO A 284 4.50 -0.83 7.77
C PRO A 284 4.44 -0.05 6.44
N GLY A 285 5.52 0.63 6.10
CA GLY A 285 5.64 1.36 4.85
C GLY A 285 5.85 0.40 3.70
N MET A 286 4.76 -0.18 3.18
CA MET A 286 4.81 -0.95 1.95
C MET A 286 5.13 0.01 0.80
N TYR A 287 6.36 -0.02 0.32
CA TYR A 287 6.79 0.73 -0.86
C TYR A 287 6.63 -0.12 -2.11
N SER A 288 5.76 0.31 -3.02
CA SER A 288 5.52 -0.37 -4.30
C SER A 288 6.13 0.45 -5.43
N TYR A 289 6.81 -0.23 -6.36
CA TYR A 289 7.38 0.40 -7.54
C TYR A 289 7.27 -0.53 -8.76
N THR A 290 7.34 0.07 -9.94
CA THR A 290 7.44 -0.61 -11.24
C THR A 290 8.79 -0.23 -11.88
N ASN A 291 9.05 -0.64 -13.12
CA ASN A 291 10.26 -0.23 -13.84
C ASN A 291 10.41 1.31 -13.96
N LEU A 292 9.30 2.06 -13.86
CA LEU A 292 9.30 3.51 -13.94
C LEU A 292 10.17 4.18 -12.86
N GLN A 293 10.05 3.78 -11.58
CA GLN A 293 10.79 4.45 -10.50
C GLN A 293 12.32 4.24 -10.58
N PRO A 294 12.84 3.02 -10.84
CA PRO A 294 14.26 2.81 -11.14
C PRO A 294 14.78 3.63 -12.32
N ILE A 295 13.99 3.75 -13.40
CA ILE A 295 14.37 4.54 -14.58
C ILE A 295 14.43 6.03 -14.23
N LEU A 296 13.39 6.56 -13.56
CA LEU A 296 13.38 7.95 -13.09
C LEU A 296 14.54 8.24 -12.14
N TYR A 297 14.83 7.31 -11.23
CA TYR A 297 15.99 7.40 -10.34
C TYR A 297 17.30 7.44 -11.13
N ALA A 298 17.49 6.52 -12.08
CA ALA A 298 18.69 6.45 -12.91
C ALA A 298 18.91 7.74 -13.69
N LEU A 299 17.86 8.32 -14.30
CA LEU A 299 17.91 9.64 -14.94
C LEU A 299 18.24 10.75 -13.93
N GLY A 300 17.59 10.71 -12.76
CA GLY A 300 17.80 11.64 -11.66
C GLY A 300 19.23 11.63 -11.10
N VAL A 301 19.96 10.52 -11.22
CA VAL A 301 21.38 10.42 -10.87
C VAL A 301 22.30 10.47 -12.10
N GLY A 302 21.79 10.97 -13.25
CA GLY A 302 22.57 11.35 -14.41
C GLY A 302 22.89 10.24 -15.43
N MET A 303 22.16 9.13 -15.41
CA MET A 303 22.14 8.22 -16.56
C MET A 303 21.51 8.94 -17.75
N THR A 304 21.99 8.62 -18.95
CA THR A 304 21.61 9.31 -20.19
C THR A 304 21.70 8.36 -21.37
N THR A 305 20.79 8.51 -22.33
CA THR A 305 20.81 7.77 -23.60
C THR A 305 22.00 8.11 -24.50
N LYS A 306 22.78 9.14 -24.17
CA LYS A 306 24.04 9.47 -24.88
C LYS A 306 25.13 8.41 -24.70
N ASP A 307 25.11 7.68 -23.58
CA ASP A 307 26.01 6.55 -23.36
C ASP A 307 25.21 5.25 -23.55
N PRO A 308 25.47 4.46 -24.60
CA PRO A 308 24.72 3.24 -24.87
C PRO A 308 24.71 2.24 -23.71
N LYS A 309 25.76 2.24 -22.88
CA LYS A 309 25.80 1.37 -21.68
C LYS A 309 24.70 1.70 -20.68
N HIS A 310 24.23 2.95 -20.65
CA HIS A 310 23.18 3.35 -19.73
C HIS A 310 21.79 2.80 -20.09
N LEU A 311 21.58 2.28 -21.31
CA LEU A 311 20.28 1.71 -21.70
C LEU A 311 19.84 0.58 -20.77
N MET A 312 20.79 -0.17 -20.19
CA MET A 312 20.48 -1.22 -19.21
C MET A 312 19.83 -0.69 -17.92
N PHE A 313 19.85 0.62 -17.67
CA PHE A 313 19.19 1.27 -16.54
C PHE A 313 17.97 2.11 -16.95
N LEU A 314 17.78 2.34 -18.25
CA LEU A 314 16.83 3.31 -18.80
C LEU A 314 15.72 2.67 -19.65
N PHE A 315 15.87 1.40 -20.03
CA PHE A 315 14.93 0.70 -20.88
C PHE A 315 14.63 -0.68 -20.33
N GLU A 316 13.39 -0.89 -19.90
CA GLU A 316 12.89 -2.13 -19.31
C GLU A 316 12.92 -3.33 -20.27
N GLY A 317 12.96 -3.10 -21.58
CA GLY A 317 13.12 -4.15 -22.59
C GLY A 317 14.58 -4.55 -22.87
N HIS A 318 15.55 -3.91 -22.22
CA HIS A 318 16.96 -4.29 -22.37
C HIS A 318 17.23 -5.63 -21.67
N GLU A 319 17.98 -6.56 -22.30
CA GLU A 319 18.21 -7.92 -21.76
C GLU A 319 18.84 -7.93 -20.35
N LYS A 320 19.67 -6.93 -20.08
CA LYS A 320 20.32 -6.71 -18.77
C LYS A 320 19.67 -5.59 -17.96
N PHE A 321 18.38 -5.33 -18.16
CA PHE A 321 17.69 -4.28 -17.42
C PHE A 321 17.89 -4.47 -15.92
N SER A 322 18.43 -3.44 -15.26
CA SER A 322 18.81 -3.52 -13.86
C SER A 322 18.56 -2.20 -13.16
N CYS A 323 18.41 -2.28 -11.84
CA CYS A 323 18.23 -1.13 -10.98
C CYS A 323 19.59 -0.73 -10.39
N LEU A 324 19.87 0.58 -10.33
CA LEU A 324 21.04 1.07 -9.63
C LEU A 324 20.93 0.72 -8.12
N PRO A 325 21.95 0.13 -7.49
CA PRO A 325 21.85 -0.35 -6.11
C PRO A 325 21.45 0.73 -5.10
N THR A 326 21.85 1.98 -5.36
CA THR A 326 21.52 3.14 -4.50
C THR A 326 20.06 3.54 -4.53
N PHE A 327 19.25 3.03 -5.47
CA PHE A 327 17.79 3.12 -5.40
C PHE A 327 17.24 2.48 -4.11
N GLY A 328 17.96 1.52 -3.52
CA GLY A 328 17.58 0.88 -2.25
C GLY A 328 17.47 1.85 -1.06
N VAL A 329 17.92 3.10 -1.19
CA VAL A 329 17.70 4.16 -0.20
C VAL A 329 16.27 4.72 -0.27
N ILE A 330 15.66 4.74 -1.45
CA ILE A 330 14.35 5.36 -1.70
C ILE A 330 13.22 4.74 -0.84
N PRO A 331 13.06 3.41 -0.76
CA PRO A 331 12.02 2.82 0.10
C PRO A 331 12.19 3.20 1.58
N ALA A 332 13.43 3.23 2.09
CA ALA A 332 13.69 3.63 3.46
C ALA A 332 13.41 5.12 3.68
N GLN A 333 13.76 5.96 2.70
CA GLN A 333 13.46 7.38 2.73
C GLN A 333 11.95 7.65 2.78
N PHE A 334 11.17 6.92 1.99
CA PHE A 334 9.71 7.00 1.99
C PHE A 334 9.12 6.79 3.39
N VAL A 335 9.59 5.78 4.13
CA VAL A 335 9.09 5.51 5.49
C VAL A 335 9.56 6.57 6.49
N ILE A 336 10.84 6.94 6.44
CA ILE A 336 11.43 7.88 7.38
C ILE A 336 10.80 9.27 7.24
N PHE A 337 10.72 9.80 6.02
CA PHE A 337 10.26 11.17 5.78
C PHE A 337 8.77 11.28 5.43
N GLY A 338 8.08 10.16 5.15
CA GLY A 338 6.63 10.10 4.97
C GLY A 338 5.82 10.11 6.27
N GLY A 339 6.34 10.74 7.33
CA GLY A 339 5.69 10.84 8.65
C GLY A 339 6.22 9.86 9.70
N GLY A 340 7.05 8.88 9.33
CA GLY A 340 7.65 7.94 10.29
C GLY A 340 8.54 8.61 11.33
N PHE A 341 9.30 9.63 10.94
CA PHE A 341 10.13 10.42 11.87
C PHE A 341 9.31 11.21 12.91
N ALA A 342 8.20 11.83 12.48
CA ALA A 342 7.30 12.58 13.37
C ALA A 342 6.51 11.67 14.33
N SER A 343 6.49 10.36 14.06
CA SER A 343 5.78 9.38 14.90
C SER A 343 6.58 8.87 16.11
N VAL A 344 7.86 9.24 16.24
CA VAL A 344 8.73 8.75 17.32
C VAL A 344 8.54 9.58 18.60
N PRO A 345 8.08 8.98 19.72
CA PRO A 345 7.92 9.68 21.00
C PRO A 345 9.26 10.26 21.49
N GLY A 346 9.21 11.43 22.14
CA GLY A 346 10.41 12.09 22.71
C GLY A 346 11.24 12.90 21.71
N LEU A 347 10.93 12.89 20.41
CA LEU A 347 11.54 13.77 19.40
C LEU A 347 10.82 15.13 19.30
N ASN A 348 10.82 15.93 20.37
CA ASN A 348 10.39 17.32 20.29
C ASN A 348 11.53 18.18 19.69
N LEU A 349 11.31 18.70 18.48
CA LEU A 349 12.29 19.54 17.78
C LEU A 349 12.37 20.93 18.43
N ASP A 350 13.32 21.10 19.35
CA ASP A 350 13.78 22.41 19.85
C ASP A 350 14.84 22.94 18.88
N PHE A 351 14.71 24.17 18.38
CA PHE A 351 15.62 24.76 17.38
C PHE A 351 16.83 25.51 17.99
N THR A 352 17.17 25.30 19.28
CA THR A 352 18.21 26.07 19.99
C THR A 352 19.54 25.34 20.33
N ARG A 353 19.67 24.02 20.15
CA ARG A 353 20.88 23.20 20.49
C ARG A 353 21.47 22.43 19.26
N ALA A 354 22.08 21.23 19.28
CA ALA A 354 22.28 20.35 18.07
C ALA A 354 22.40 18.81 18.33
N SER A 355 21.51 17.94 17.81
CA SER A 355 21.46 16.47 18.06
C SER A 355 21.80 15.64 16.83
N ILE A 356 22.22 14.39 17.08
CA ILE A 356 22.42 13.37 16.06
C ILE A 356 21.41 12.25 16.29
N ILE A 357 20.62 11.92 15.27
CA ILE A 357 19.66 10.82 15.29
C ILE A 357 20.14 9.75 14.32
N LEU A 358 20.30 8.53 14.83
CA LEU A 358 20.62 7.34 14.05
C LEU A 358 19.35 6.54 13.81
N MET A 359 19.06 6.29 12.53
CA MET A 359 17.90 5.48 12.12
C MET A 359 18.36 4.30 11.31
N PHE A 360 17.72 3.16 11.54
CA PHE A 360 18.00 1.91 10.86
C PHE A 360 16.73 1.42 10.18
N SER A 361 16.85 1.01 8.92
CA SER A 361 15.75 0.49 8.13
C SER A 361 16.17 -0.80 7.44
N THR A 362 15.30 -1.80 7.51
CA THR A 362 15.45 -3.09 6.83
C THR A 362 14.37 -3.19 5.79
N THR A 363 14.72 -3.32 4.51
CA THR A 363 13.76 -3.46 3.42
C THR A 363 13.69 -4.91 2.98
N CYS A 364 12.50 -5.48 3.02
CA CYS A 364 12.23 -6.85 2.56
C CYS A 364 11.24 -6.82 1.38
N SER A 365 11.34 -7.81 0.49
CA SER A 365 10.33 -8.04 -0.55
C SER A 365 9.01 -8.54 0.06
N LYS A 366 7.95 -8.60 -0.75
CA LYS A 366 6.65 -9.18 -0.35
C LYS A 366 6.76 -10.64 0.12
N PHE A 367 7.79 -11.37 -0.34
CA PHE A 367 8.12 -12.75 0.06
C PHE A 367 9.20 -12.80 1.15
N ILE A 368 9.44 -11.68 1.83
CA ILE A 368 10.26 -11.58 3.05
C ILE A 368 11.77 -11.78 2.80
N TYR A 369 12.20 -11.80 1.53
CA TYR A 369 13.62 -11.67 1.17
C TYR A 369 14.17 -10.31 1.56
N LEU A 370 15.25 -10.29 2.35
CA LEU A 370 16.01 -9.08 2.64
C LEU A 370 16.62 -8.52 1.35
N ILE A 371 16.30 -7.27 1.02
CA ILE A 371 16.83 -6.57 -0.15
C ILE A 371 17.99 -5.67 0.24
N CYS A 372 17.82 -4.84 1.26
CA CYS A 372 18.87 -3.93 1.71
C CYS A 372 18.68 -3.51 3.17
N TYR A 373 19.78 -3.03 3.75
CA TYR A 373 19.82 -2.35 5.03
C TYR A 373 20.25 -0.90 4.80
N ASN A 374 19.54 0.04 5.41
CA ASN A 374 19.86 1.45 5.38
C ASN A 374 20.12 1.96 6.79
N GLN A 375 21.17 2.75 6.94
CA GLN A 375 21.45 3.52 8.15
C GLN A 375 21.50 5.01 7.77
N PHE A 376 20.64 5.82 8.39
CA PHE A 376 20.64 7.27 8.24
C PHE A 376 21.18 7.92 9.50
N THR A 377 21.97 8.98 9.31
CA THR A 377 22.42 9.85 10.40
C THR A 377 21.91 11.25 10.10
N LEU A 378 20.96 11.73 10.90
CA LEU A 378 20.44 13.10 10.79
C LEU A 378 21.12 13.99 11.83
N PHE A 379 21.59 15.14 11.38
CA PHE A 379 22.05 16.21 12.26
C PHE A 379 20.94 17.25 12.36
N VAL A 380 20.36 17.39 13.54
CA VAL A 380 19.31 18.37 13.82
C VAL A 380 19.97 19.52 14.55
N VAL A 381 20.08 20.68 13.91
CA VAL A 381 20.46 21.93 14.58
C VAL A 381 19.30 22.27 15.53
N GLY A 382 19.49 21.98 16.80
CA GLY A 382 18.49 22.08 17.86
C GLY A 382 18.69 21.30 19.19
N ALA A 383 19.44 20.17 19.19
CA ALA A 383 19.68 19.16 20.26
C ALA A 383 21.06 18.80 20.95
N GLY A 384 21.85 19.63 21.65
CA GLY A 384 23.30 19.37 21.90
C GLY A 384 23.83 19.56 23.34
N GLY A 385 25.12 19.26 23.62
CA GLY A 385 25.80 19.55 24.91
C GLY A 385 26.82 18.53 25.48
N PHE A 386 27.23 17.49 24.74
CA PHE A 386 27.87 16.27 25.31
C PHE A 386 29.32 15.97 24.87
N GLY A 387 30.04 16.91 24.23
CA GLY A 387 31.51 16.92 24.21
C GLY A 387 32.28 15.91 23.31
N GLY A 388 31.86 15.66 22.06
CA GLY A 388 32.58 14.77 21.12
C GLY A 388 33.68 15.44 20.25
N LYS A 389 34.69 14.65 19.82
CA LYS A 389 35.81 15.09 18.94
C LYS A 389 35.34 15.47 17.52
N ARG A 390 35.97 16.50 16.93
CA ARG A 390 35.56 17.16 15.66
C ARG A 390 36.47 16.92 14.43
N THR A 391 37.48 16.05 14.51
CA THR A 391 38.48 15.84 13.42
C THR A 391 38.90 14.37 13.25
N SER A 392 39.51 14.03 12.10
CA SER A 392 39.98 12.67 11.75
C SER A 392 41.29 12.69 10.95
N ASP A 393 42.18 11.76 11.24
CA ASP A 393 43.61 11.76 10.84
C ASP A 393 43.88 10.98 9.52
N LYS A 394 42.88 10.78 8.65
CA LYS A 394 42.97 9.86 7.48
C LYS A 394 42.98 10.51 6.09
N ALA A 395 43.62 11.66 5.89
CA ALA A 395 43.75 12.28 4.56
C ALA A 395 44.93 11.70 3.74
N LYS A 396 44.71 11.34 2.46
CA LYS A 396 45.73 10.87 1.48
C LYS A 396 45.48 11.51 0.08
N VAL A 397 46.44 11.39 -0.85
CA VAL A 397 46.52 12.10 -2.16
C VAL A 397 45.92 11.29 -3.34
N ASN A 398 45.47 11.99 -4.41
CA ASN A 398 44.35 11.65 -5.30
C ASN A 398 44.66 11.00 -6.68
N VAL A 399 43.68 10.24 -7.21
CA VAL A 399 43.44 10.02 -8.66
C VAL A 399 42.11 10.69 -9.02
N SER A 400 42.10 11.49 -10.09
CA SER A 400 40.96 12.32 -10.48
C SER A 400 40.21 11.72 -11.67
N ILE A 401 38.89 11.61 -11.57
CA ILE A 401 38.02 11.29 -12.71
C ILE A 401 37.10 12.49 -12.93
N GLN A 402 37.21 13.10 -14.11
CA GLN A 402 36.27 14.14 -14.56
C GLN A 402 35.03 13.47 -15.17
N VAL A 403 33.85 13.94 -14.76
CA VAL A 403 32.53 13.46 -15.20
C VAL A 403 31.65 14.71 -15.45
N PRO A 404 30.64 14.67 -16.35
CA PRO A 404 30.19 15.85 -17.09
C PRO A 404 29.34 16.83 -16.29
N GLU A 405 29.11 18.00 -16.90
CA GLU A 405 28.23 19.08 -16.42
C GLU A 405 26.81 18.60 -16.12
N PHE A 406 26.22 19.15 -15.06
CA PHE A 406 24.92 18.75 -14.53
C PHE A 406 23.84 19.66 -15.11
N SER A 407 22.63 19.12 -15.32
CA SER A 407 21.52 19.95 -15.79
C SER A 407 21.01 20.86 -14.66
N LEU A 408 20.57 22.07 -15.00
CA LEU A 408 19.83 22.94 -14.07
C LEU A 408 18.56 22.26 -13.52
N LEU A 409 18.05 21.24 -14.22
CA LEU A 409 16.84 20.50 -13.87
C LEU A 409 17.12 19.26 -12.99
N GLN A 410 18.37 19.02 -12.56
CA GLN A 410 18.75 17.76 -11.92
C GLN A 410 17.98 17.51 -10.61
N ALA A 411 17.79 18.53 -9.77
CA ALA A 411 16.99 18.42 -8.54
C ALA A 411 15.50 18.20 -8.85
N ALA A 412 14.97 18.86 -9.88
CA ALA A 412 13.60 18.72 -10.33
C ALA A 412 13.30 17.31 -10.89
N LEU A 413 14.30 16.66 -11.48
CA LEU A 413 14.20 15.27 -11.95
C LEU A 413 14.38 14.27 -10.81
N TYR A 414 15.41 14.44 -9.98
CA TYR A 414 15.70 13.51 -8.89
C TYR A 414 14.55 13.39 -7.88
N ARG A 415 13.88 14.51 -7.54
CA ARG A 415 12.74 14.50 -6.60
C ARG A 415 11.59 13.59 -7.02
N LEU A 416 11.42 13.33 -8.33
CA LEU A 416 10.40 12.39 -8.84
C LEU A 416 10.65 10.95 -8.40
N SER A 417 11.83 10.65 -7.87
CA SER A 417 12.16 9.36 -7.25
C SER A 417 11.52 9.18 -5.87
N GLY A 418 10.99 10.24 -5.25
CA GLY A 418 10.24 10.15 -3.98
C GLY A 418 10.60 11.17 -2.90
N ASP A 419 11.59 12.04 -3.10
CA ASP A 419 11.94 13.10 -2.15
C ASP A 419 11.33 14.44 -2.57
N TRP A 420 10.12 14.69 -2.07
CA TRP A 420 9.31 15.84 -2.44
C TRP A 420 9.62 17.11 -1.65
N ASN A 421 10.67 17.11 -0.81
CA ASN A 421 10.99 18.25 0.04
C ASN A 421 11.12 19.56 -0.77
N PRO A 422 10.31 20.60 -0.47
CA PRO A 422 10.27 21.82 -1.28
C PRO A 422 11.60 22.58 -1.33
N LEU A 423 12.52 22.37 -0.38
CA LEU A 423 13.82 23.04 -0.34
C LEU A 423 14.67 22.81 -1.61
N HIS A 424 14.37 21.74 -2.35
CA HIS A 424 15.07 21.35 -3.57
C HIS A 424 14.48 21.95 -4.86
N ILE A 425 13.38 22.71 -4.78
CA ILE A 425 12.72 23.28 -5.97
C ILE A 425 12.14 24.68 -5.77
N ASP A 426 11.62 24.99 -4.58
CA ASP A 426 11.00 26.28 -4.27
C ASP A 426 12.02 27.24 -3.64
N PRO A 427 12.36 28.38 -4.29
CA PRO A 427 13.27 29.38 -3.75
C PRO A 427 12.83 29.95 -2.39
N ASN A 428 11.53 30.12 -2.16
CA ASN A 428 11.02 30.67 -0.90
C ASN A 428 11.27 29.69 0.25
N PHE A 429 10.99 28.40 0.01
CA PHE A 429 11.22 27.36 1.01
C PHE A 429 12.72 27.10 1.25
N ALA A 430 13.54 27.16 0.19
CA ALA A 430 15.00 27.09 0.31
C ALA A 430 15.55 28.22 1.20
N ALA A 431 15.02 29.45 1.04
CA ALA A 431 15.38 30.59 1.88
C ALA A 431 15.00 30.40 3.35
N LEU A 432 13.83 29.81 3.65
CA LEU A 432 13.45 29.44 5.02
C LEU A 432 14.43 28.42 5.63
N GLY A 433 14.99 27.53 4.82
CA GLY A 433 16.05 26.60 5.21
C GLY A 433 17.46 27.21 5.32
N GLY A 434 17.61 28.51 5.10
CA GLY A 434 18.90 29.22 5.16
C GLY A 434 19.74 29.13 3.88
N PHE A 435 19.17 28.68 2.76
CA PHE A 435 19.85 28.60 1.47
C PHE A 435 19.47 29.78 0.56
N LYS A 436 20.44 30.32 -0.17
CA LYS A 436 20.19 31.42 -1.11
C LYS A 436 19.35 31.01 -2.33
N GLN A 437 19.31 29.72 -2.63
CA GLN A 437 18.58 29.13 -3.75
C GLN A 437 18.38 27.63 -3.50
N PRO A 438 17.50 26.96 -4.26
CA PRO A 438 17.31 25.52 -4.14
C PRO A 438 18.61 24.74 -4.35
N ILE A 439 18.84 23.74 -3.49
CA ILE A 439 20.04 22.90 -3.52
C ILE A 439 19.71 21.51 -4.07
N LEU A 440 20.71 20.83 -4.63
CA LEU A 440 20.59 19.43 -5.05
C LEU A 440 20.48 18.51 -3.82
N HIS A 441 19.70 17.44 -3.94
CA HIS A 441 19.60 16.41 -2.90
C HIS A 441 20.98 15.78 -2.64
N GLY A 442 21.36 15.64 -1.36
CA GLY A 442 22.60 14.93 -1.00
C GLY A 442 22.62 13.49 -1.54
N LEU A 443 21.48 12.80 -1.46
CA LEU A 443 21.30 11.45 -2.00
C LEU A 443 21.39 11.38 -3.55
N CYS A 444 21.16 12.49 -4.26
CA CYS A 444 21.46 12.56 -5.68
C CYS A 444 22.97 12.48 -5.90
N SER A 445 23.75 13.32 -5.19
CA SER A 445 25.23 13.29 -5.24
C SER A 445 25.80 11.93 -4.79
N PHE A 446 25.15 11.27 -3.83
CA PHE A 446 25.44 9.89 -3.41
C PHE A 446 25.29 8.89 -4.56
N GLY A 447 24.19 8.96 -5.31
CA GLY A 447 23.96 8.12 -6.48
C GLY A 447 24.99 8.36 -7.58
N PHE A 448 25.35 9.61 -7.86
CA PHE A 448 26.44 9.95 -8.78
C PHE A 448 27.77 9.32 -8.36
N ALA A 449 28.11 9.38 -7.07
CA ALA A 449 29.35 8.81 -6.57
C ALA A 449 29.44 7.29 -6.80
N VAL A 450 28.36 6.53 -6.56
CA VAL A 450 28.34 5.09 -6.85
C VAL A 450 28.45 4.82 -8.34
N ARG A 451 27.75 5.59 -9.18
CA ARG A 451 27.88 5.46 -10.64
C ARG A 451 29.32 5.63 -11.08
N HIS A 452 30.03 6.63 -10.56
CA HIS A 452 31.42 6.85 -10.92
C HIS A 452 32.31 5.68 -10.48
N VAL A 453 32.06 5.10 -9.29
CA VAL A 453 32.76 3.89 -8.83
C VAL A 453 32.44 2.68 -9.71
N LEU A 454 31.17 2.43 -10.03
CA LEU A 454 30.76 1.29 -10.84
C LEU A 454 31.33 1.39 -12.26
N LYS A 455 31.29 2.57 -12.87
CA LYS A 455 31.88 2.83 -14.17
C LYS A 455 33.38 2.56 -14.16
N GLN A 456 34.09 3.02 -13.13
CA GLN A 456 35.55 2.90 -13.05
C GLN A 456 36.05 1.50 -12.64
N TYR A 457 35.39 0.86 -11.68
CA TYR A 457 35.90 -0.34 -11.01
C TYR A 457 35.04 -1.58 -11.19
N ALA A 458 33.84 -1.46 -11.75
CA ALA A 458 32.91 -2.58 -11.95
C ALA A 458 32.42 -2.75 -13.40
N ASN A 459 32.85 -1.90 -14.35
CA ASN A 459 32.32 -1.88 -15.73
C ASN A 459 30.78 -1.80 -15.75
N ASP A 460 30.22 -0.94 -14.90
CA ASP A 460 28.78 -0.76 -14.69
C ASP A 460 28.02 -2.02 -14.20
N ASP A 461 28.72 -3.07 -13.78
CA ASP A 461 28.11 -4.27 -13.19
C ASP A 461 27.64 -4.01 -11.76
N VAL A 462 26.33 -3.80 -11.61
CA VAL A 462 25.68 -3.54 -10.32
C VAL A 462 25.75 -4.72 -9.36
N THR A 463 25.97 -5.95 -9.84
CA THR A 463 26.02 -7.15 -8.98
C THR A 463 27.26 -7.17 -8.08
N LYS A 464 28.30 -6.41 -8.46
CA LYS A 464 29.53 -6.21 -7.70
C LYS A 464 29.38 -5.22 -6.55
N PHE A 465 28.32 -4.41 -6.53
CA PHE A 465 28.09 -3.49 -5.41
C PHE A 465 27.76 -4.27 -4.13
N GLN A 466 28.37 -3.89 -3.01
CA GLN A 466 28.07 -4.47 -1.70
C GLN A 466 27.54 -3.44 -0.72
N ALA A 467 28.21 -2.29 -0.56
CA ALA A 467 27.79 -1.26 0.37
C ALA A 467 28.32 0.12 -0.02
N MET A 468 27.70 1.17 0.48
CA MET A 468 28.25 2.52 0.44
C MET A 468 28.02 3.23 1.77
N LYS A 469 28.97 4.06 2.18
CA LYS A 469 28.83 5.01 3.28
C LYS A 469 29.32 6.38 2.84
N ALA A 470 28.65 7.44 3.28
CA ALA A 470 29.06 8.80 3.01
C ALA A 470 28.61 9.79 4.09
N ARG A 471 29.31 10.94 4.16
CA ARG A 471 28.86 12.13 4.89
C ARG A 471 28.66 13.27 3.90
N PHE A 472 27.47 13.86 3.88
CA PHE A 472 27.19 15.10 3.15
C PHE A 472 27.83 16.26 3.91
N ALA A 473 28.77 16.94 3.28
CA ALA A 473 29.62 17.94 3.94
C ALA A 473 29.19 19.37 3.62
N LYS A 474 28.73 19.63 2.39
CA LYS A 474 28.31 20.95 1.90
C LYS A 474 27.19 20.80 0.85
N PRO A 475 26.32 21.81 0.68
CA PRO A 475 25.29 21.81 -0.36
C PRO A 475 25.92 21.87 -1.76
N VAL A 476 25.21 21.28 -2.73
CA VAL A 476 25.52 21.38 -4.16
C VAL A 476 24.41 22.19 -4.82
N ILE A 477 24.76 23.11 -5.70
CA ILE A 477 23.77 23.84 -6.50
C ILE A 477 23.52 23.08 -7.81
N PRO A 478 22.26 22.86 -8.23
CA PRO A 478 21.96 22.31 -9.55
C PRO A 478 22.66 23.09 -10.67
N GLY A 479 23.35 22.39 -11.57
CA GLY A 479 24.19 22.99 -12.62
C GLY A 479 25.69 23.00 -12.32
N GLN A 480 26.12 22.86 -11.06
CA GLN A 480 27.54 22.76 -10.71
C GLN A 480 28.14 21.41 -11.09
N THR A 481 29.43 21.37 -11.40
CA THR A 481 30.14 20.15 -11.79
C THR A 481 30.70 19.40 -10.59
N LEU A 482 30.27 18.16 -10.39
CA LEU A 482 30.82 17.26 -9.37
C LEU A 482 32.00 16.45 -9.90
N GLN A 483 33.13 16.57 -9.23
CA GLN A 483 34.34 15.78 -9.45
C GLN A 483 34.48 14.74 -8.34
N THR A 484 34.64 13.47 -8.71
CA THR A 484 34.85 12.38 -7.73
C THR A 484 36.29 11.92 -7.76
N GLU A 485 36.94 12.05 -6.63
CA GLU A 485 38.28 11.56 -6.35
C GLU A 485 38.12 10.20 -5.67
N MET A 486 38.85 9.19 -6.14
CA MET A 486 38.71 7.81 -5.67
C MET A 486 40.06 7.18 -5.41
N TRP A 487 40.12 6.31 -4.40
CA TRP A 487 41.29 5.49 -4.12
C TRP A 487 40.87 4.09 -3.66
N LYS A 488 41.51 3.07 -4.24
CA LYS A 488 41.19 1.66 -3.98
C LYS A 488 42.10 1.13 -2.86
N GLU A 489 41.49 0.59 -1.81
CA GLU A 489 42.16 -0.18 -0.75
C GLU A 489 41.47 -1.55 -0.67
N GLY A 490 42.06 -2.56 -1.33
CA GLY A 490 41.43 -3.88 -1.50
C GLY A 490 40.11 -3.78 -2.26
N ASN A 491 39.02 -4.21 -1.62
CA ASN A 491 37.66 -4.15 -2.15
C ASN A 491 36.93 -2.83 -1.87
N ARG A 492 37.53 -1.97 -1.05
CA ARG A 492 36.95 -0.69 -0.69
C ARG A 492 37.48 0.38 -1.61
N ILE A 493 36.58 1.05 -2.32
CA ILE A 493 36.86 2.27 -3.07
C ILE A 493 36.48 3.43 -2.18
N HIS A 494 37.46 4.06 -1.56
CA HIS A 494 37.23 5.30 -0.85
C HIS A 494 37.01 6.44 -1.84
N ILE A 495 36.13 7.37 -1.46
CA ILE A 495 35.67 8.43 -2.33
C ILE A 495 35.61 9.77 -1.60
N GLN A 496 35.91 10.83 -2.34
CA GLN A 496 35.63 12.22 -1.98
C GLN A 496 35.03 12.90 -3.19
N MET A 497 33.98 13.70 -2.99
CA MET A 497 33.38 14.47 -4.08
C MET A 497 33.52 15.97 -3.81
N LYS A 498 33.93 16.71 -4.85
CA LYS A 498 34.07 18.16 -4.83
C LYS A 498 33.22 18.81 -5.90
N VAL A 499 32.82 20.05 -5.66
CA VAL A 499 32.36 20.95 -6.72
C VAL A 499 33.60 21.49 -7.44
N LYS A 500 33.71 21.28 -8.76
CA LYS A 500 34.88 21.65 -9.56
C LYS A 500 35.11 23.16 -9.54
N GLU A 501 34.04 23.94 -9.60
CA GLU A 501 34.07 25.40 -9.69
C GLU A 501 34.59 26.05 -8.40
N THR A 502 34.29 25.45 -7.24
CA THR A 502 34.64 26.03 -5.92
C THR A 502 35.69 25.24 -5.17
N SER A 503 36.03 24.02 -5.63
CA SER A 503 36.83 23.02 -4.92
C SER A 503 36.26 22.58 -3.56
N ASP A 504 35.01 22.93 -3.25
CA ASP A 504 34.37 22.55 -2.00
C ASP A 504 34.10 21.06 -1.95
N VAL A 505 34.52 20.41 -0.86
CA VAL A 505 34.17 19.01 -0.59
C VAL A 505 32.70 18.91 -0.17
N VAL A 506 31.90 18.24 -0.97
CA VAL A 506 30.45 18.07 -0.76
C VAL A 506 30.09 16.68 -0.25
N LEU A 507 30.91 15.67 -0.54
CA LEU A 507 30.78 14.32 -0.03
C LEU A 507 32.13 13.86 0.53
N ALA A 508 32.18 13.58 1.83
CA ALA A 508 33.40 13.32 2.58
C ALA A 508 33.33 12.02 3.37
N GLY A 509 34.51 11.48 3.74
CA GLY A 509 34.62 10.29 4.60
C GLY A 509 33.87 9.08 4.05
N ALA A 510 33.82 8.98 2.72
CA ALA A 510 32.94 8.08 2.03
C ALA A 510 33.70 6.93 1.38
N TYR A 511 32.99 5.82 1.18
CA TYR A 511 33.52 4.66 0.49
C TYR A 511 32.40 3.82 -0.13
N VAL A 512 32.76 3.04 -1.13
CA VAL A 512 31.96 1.97 -1.72
C VAL A 512 32.72 0.67 -1.57
N ASP A 513 32.09 -0.34 -0.99
CA ASP A 513 32.61 -1.70 -0.96
C ASP A 513 32.09 -2.46 -2.19
N LEU A 514 33.00 -3.08 -2.92
CA LEU A 514 32.71 -3.99 -4.02
C LEU A 514 32.94 -5.45 -3.57
N LYS A 515 32.23 -6.39 -4.17
CA LYS A 515 32.48 -7.82 -3.96
C LYS A 515 33.85 -8.20 -4.55
N ASN A 516 34.54 -9.12 -3.88
CA ASN A 516 35.88 -9.58 -4.23
C ASN A 516 35.91 -10.20 -5.63
N THR A 517 36.89 -9.84 -6.46
CA THR A 517 37.24 -10.56 -7.71
C THR A 517 38.53 -11.36 -7.54
N ALA A 518 38.77 -11.89 -6.34
CA ALA A 518 39.87 -12.79 -6.04
C ALA A 518 39.30 -14.14 -5.63
N ASP A 519 38.84 -14.89 -6.63
CA ASP A 519 38.71 -16.36 -6.66
C ASP A 519 38.47 -16.84 -8.12
N GLU A 520 39.17 -16.24 -9.10
CA GLU A 520 39.23 -16.77 -10.48
C GLU A 520 40.54 -17.51 -10.78
N SER A 521 41.30 -17.89 -9.74
CA SER A 521 42.49 -18.72 -9.93
C SER A 521 42.65 -19.79 -8.84
N THR A 522 41.63 -20.62 -8.64
CA THR A 522 41.80 -22.05 -8.34
C THR A 522 40.47 -22.75 -8.56
N THR A 523 40.51 -23.85 -9.30
CA THR A 523 39.39 -24.69 -9.75
C THR A 523 38.48 -24.07 -10.83
N ASN A 524 38.89 -24.29 -12.09
CA ASN A 524 37.94 -24.73 -13.10
C ASN A 524 37.11 -25.89 -12.51
N ASN A 525 35.93 -25.58 -11.99
CA ASN A 525 34.77 -26.46 -11.96
C ASN A 525 33.54 -25.56 -12.00
N GLN A 526 33.08 -25.27 -13.22
CA GLN A 526 31.71 -24.83 -13.46
C GLN A 526 30.77 -25.98 -13.10
N GLU A 527 30.41 -26.13 -11.81
CA GLU A 527 29.27 -26.95 -11.38
C GLU A 527 28.44 -26.19 -10.33
N GLY A 528 27.39 -25.53 -10.84
CA GLY A 528 26.08 -25.28 -10.23
C GLY A 528 25.95 -24.84 -8.77
N GLU A 529 25.84 -23.53 -8.51
CA GLU A 529 25.22 -23.02 -7.29
C GLU A 529 23.75 -23.50 -7.21
N LEU A 530 23.37 -24.10 -6.07
CA LEU A 530 22.02 -24.62 -5.81
C LEU A 530 21.10 -23.49 -5.32
N GLN A 531 19.85 -23.48 -5.75
CA GLN A 531 18.89 -22.44 -5.31
C GLN A 531 18.62 -22.51 -3.81
N SER A 532 18.64 -23.72 -3.23
CA SER A 532 18.49 -23.97 -1.80
C SER A 532 19.58 -23.31 -0.93
N ASP A 533 20.77 -23.03 -1.48
CA ASP A 533 21.86 -22.38 -0.73
C ASP A 533 21.45 -20.98 -0.22
N LEU A 534 20.51 -20.30 -0.89
CA LEU A 534 19.98 -19.01 -0.44
C LEU A 534 19.11 -19.15 0.81
N VAL A 535 18.30 -20.21 0.87
CA VAL A 535 17.37 -20.46 1.99
C VAL A 535 18.16 -20.85 3.25
N PHE A 536 19.13 -21.75 3.13
CA PHE A 536 19.96 -22.17 4.26
C PHE A 536 20.82 -21.02 4.82
N ARG A 537 21.30 -20.10 3.96
CA ARG A 537 21.97 -18.86 4.40
C ARG A 537 21.07 -17.98 5.27
N GLU A 538 19.80 -17.82 4.92
CA GLU A 538 18.86 -17.02 5.72
C GLU A 538 18.47 -17.73 7.04
N ILE A 539 18.28 -19.04 7.03
CA ILE A 539 18.06 -19.82 8.26
C ILE A 539 19.25 -19.65 9.21
N SER A 540 20.49 -19.72 8.68
CA SER A 540 21.72 -19.53 9.46
C SER A 540 21.74 -18.15 10.12
N ARG A 541 21.35 -17.09 9.39
CA ARG A 541 21.27 -15.73 9.94
C ARG A 541 20.28 -15.64 11.10
N ARG A 542 19.09 -16.25 10.97
CA ARG A 542 18.06 -16.22 12.02
C ARG A 542 18.45 -17.00 13.26
N ILE A 543 19.14 -18.13 13.10
CA ILE A 543 19.65 -18.91 14.23
C ILE A 543 20.64 -18.08 15.05
N LYS A 544 21.41 -17.16 14.45
CA LYS A 544 22.27 -16.23 15.21
C LYS A 544 21.48 -15.28 16.11
N ASP A 545 20.29 -14.86 15.68
CA ASP A 545 19.46 -13.88 16.40
C ASP A 545 18.63 -14.53 17.52
N VAL A 546 18.01 -15.69 17.27
CA VAL A 546 17.05 -16.33 18.20
C VAL A 546 17.41 -17.76 18.61
N GLY A 547 18.60 -18.24 18.25
CA GLY A 547 18.94 -19.66 18.35
C GLY A 547 18.90 -20.24 19.78
N LYS A 548 19.20 -19.46 20.82
CA LYS A 548 19.07 -19.92 22.23
C LYS A 548 17.63 -20.28 22.59
N GLU A 549 16.65 -19.57 22.05
CA GLU A 549 15.22 -19.90 22.25
C GLU A 549 14.83 -21.12 21.44
N LEU A 550 15.32 -21.21 20.20
CA LEU A 550 15.06 -22.33 19.31
C LEU A 550 15.63 -23.64 19.87
N VAL A 551 16.85 -23.63 20.44
CA VAL A 551 17.44 -24.81 21.08
C VAL A 551 16.56 -25.31 22.23
N LYS A 552 16.08 -24.42 23.10
CA LYS A 552 15.19 -24.79 24.22
C LYS A 552 13.87 -25.39 23.73
N LYS A 553 13.31 -24.83 22.65
CA LYS A 553 12.02 -25.28 22.12
C LYS A 553 12.16 -26.56 21.32
N VAL A 554 13.17 -26.69 20.47
CA VAL A 554 13.30 -27.78 19.48
C VAL A 554 14.04 -28.98 20.07
N ASN A 555 15.25 -28.77 20.59
CA ASN A 555 16.15 -29.78 21.17
C ASN A 555 16.45 -30.98 20.23
N ALA A 556 16.87 -30.69 18.99
CA ALA A 556 17.14 -31.71 17.97
C ALA A 556 18.10 -31.23 16.86
N VAL A 557 18.73 -32.18 16.15
CA VAL A 557 19.59 -31.96 14.99
C VAL A 557 18.91 -32.46 13.72
N PHE A 558 18.85 -31.63 12.68
CA PHE A 558 18.21 -31.94 11.40
C PHE A 558 19.21 -31.85 10.26
N GLN A 559 19.28 -32.87 9.42
CA GLN A 559 20.08 -32.86 8.20
C GLN A 559 19.20 -32.79 6.96
N TRP A 560 19.66 -32.08 5.94
CA TRP A 560 19.03 -31.93 4.64
C TRP A 560 20.01 -32.35 3.54
N ASP A 561 19.70 -33.45 2.87
CA ASP A 561 20.37 -33.92 1.68
C ASP A 561 19.66 -33.34 0.45
N ILE A 562 20.23 -32.29 -0.12
CA ILE A 562 19.72 -31.65 -1.34
C ILE A 562 20.25 -32.39 -2.55
N THR A 563 19.36 -32.79 -3.44
CA THR A 563 19.69 -33.53 -4.65
C THR A 563 19.51 -32.69 -5.91
N LYS A 564 20.36 -32.91 -6.91
CA LYS A 564 20.23 -32.38 -8.26
C LYS A 564 20.52 -33.51 -9.24
N ASP A 565 19.65 -33.68 -10.23
CA ASP A 565 19.73 -34.79 -11.21
C ASP A 565 19.86 -36.18 -10.56
N GLY A 566 19.17 -36.37 -9.42
CA GLY A 566 19.12 -37.64 -8.69
C GLY A 566 20.34 -37.95 -7.81
N LYS A 567 21.35 -37.07 -7.76
CA LYS A 567 22.53 -37.20 -6.89
C LYS A 567 22.51 -36.16 -5.78
N THR A 568 23.04 -36.48 -4.60
CA THR A 568 23.23 -35.49 -3.53
C THR A 568 24.23 -34.44 -3.99
N ALA A 569 23.77 -33.19 -4.08
CA ALA A 569 24.54 -32.04 -4.50
C ALA A 569 25.01 -31.17 -3.33
N ALA A 570 24.28 -31.18 -2.20
CA ALA A 570 24.71 -30.55 -0.96
C ALA A 570 24.09 -31.22 0.26
N GLN A 571 24.77 -31.13 1.39
CA GLN A 571 24.25 -31.52 2.70
C GLN A 571 24.28 -30.32 3.64
N TRP A 572 23.18 -30.09 4.34
CA TRP A 572 23.03 -28.98 5.28
C TRP A 572 22.55 -29.52 6.62
N THR A 573 23.18 -29.08 7.71
CA THR A 573 22.79 -29.48 9.05
C THR A 573 22.35 -28.27 9.87
N ILE A 574 21.20 -28.41 10.52
CA ILE A 574 20.60 -27.46 11.46
C ILE A 574 20.69 -28.10 12.85
N ASP A 575 21.64 -27.66 13.65
CA ASP A 575 21.79 -28.08 15.05
C ASP A 575 21.02 -27.12 15.95
N LEU A 576 19.85 -27.56 16.44
CA LEU A 576 19.06 -26.87 17.45
C LEU A 576 19.00 -27.69 18.74
N LYS A 577 20.10 -28.38 19.05
CA LYS A 577 20.26 -29.20 20.26
C LYS A 577 21.39 -28.66 21.13
N ASN A 578 22.46 -28.15 20.50
CA ASN A 578 23.67 -27.74 21.17
C ASN A 578 23.89 -26.22 21.16
N GLY A 579 24.55 -25.72 22.21
CA GLY A 579 25.00 -24.32 22.29
C GLY A 579 23.87 -23.30 22.14
N SER A 580 24.08 -22.30 21.27
CA SER A 580 23.06 -21.31 20.88
C SER A 580 22.34 -21.67 19.57
N GLY A 581 22.50 -22.90 19.08
CA GLY A 581 22.06 -23.33 17.76
C GLY A 581 23.03 -22.89 16.65
N GLU A 582 23.19 -23.75 15.64
CA GLU A 582 24.09 -23.50 14.49
C GLU A 582 23.52 -24.13 13.21
N LEU A 583 23.90 -23.58 12.06
CA LEU A 583 23.67 -24.20 10.76
C LEU A 583 24.97 -24.21 9.95
N TYR A 584 25.32 -25.37 9.41
CA TYR A 584 26.55 -25.58 8.61
C TYR A 584 26.29 -26.47 7.38
N LYS A 585 27.12 -26.33 6.34
CA LYS A 585 26.97 -27.01 5.02
C LYS A 585 27.79 -28.30 4.96
N GLU A 586 27.52 -29.23 5.86
CA GLU A 586 28.15 -30.55 5.92
C GLU A 586 27.15 -31.57 6.47
N GLU A 587 27.46 -32.85 6.35
CA GLU A 587 26.77 -33.92 7.08
C GLU A 587 26.81 -33.63 8.58
N ALA A 588 25.79 -34.07 9.32
CA ALA A 588 25.69 -33.79 10.73
C ALA A 588 26.91 -34.36 11.47
N ARG A 589 27.65 -33.48 12.18
CA ARG A 589 28.86 -33.85 12.94
C ARG A 589 28.59 -34.92 14.01
N ASN A 590 27.35 -34.94 14.50
CA ASN A 590 26.79 -35.96 15.37
C ASN A 590 25.55 -36.56 14.69
N GLN A 591 25.08 -37.72 15.15
CA GLN A 591 23.88 -38.35 14.59
C GLN A 591 22.69 -37.38 14.52
N ALA A 592 22.19 -37.14 13.30
CA ALA A 592 20.99 -36.33 13.08
C ALA A 592 19.75 -37.05 13.63
N ASP A 593 18.91 -36.34 14.38
CA ASP A 593 17.65 -36.85 14.88
C ASP A 593 16.63 -37.02 13.73
N THR A 594 16.78 -36.26 12.63
CA THR A 594 15.97 -36.38 11.42
C THR A 594 16.78 -35.98 10.18
N VAL A 595 16.66 -36.77 9.11
CA VAL A 595 17.30 -36.52 7.80
C VAL A 595 16.23 -36.36 6.73
N PHE A 596 16.29 -35.27 5.99
CA PHE A 596 15.44 -34.97 4.85
C PHE A 596 16.21 -35.17 3.54
N THR A 597 15.61 -35.78 2.53
CA THR A 597 16.17 -35.84 1.18
C THR A 597 15.17 -35.29 0.18
N VAL A 598 15.57 -34.30 -0.62
CA VAL A 598 14.69 -33.59 -1.54
C VAL A 598 15.48 -33.00 -2.71
N SER A 599 14.86 -32.82 -3.88
CA SER A 599 15.51 -32.11 -5.00
C SER A 599 15.64 -30.61 -4.70
N ASP A 600 16.66 -29.95 -5.25
CA ASP A 600 16.83 -28.49 -5.12
C ASP A 600 15.57 -27.73 -5.56
N GLU A 601 14.96 -28.18 -6.66
CA GLU A 601 13.72 -27.59 -7.19
C GLU A 601 12.50 -27.82 -6.28
N ASP A 602 12.26 -29.05 -5.81
CA ASP A 602 11.11 -29.32 -4.93
C ASP A 602 11.32 -28.71 -3.53
N PHE A 603 12.57 -28.62 -3.04
CA PHE A 603 12.89 -27.90 -1.81
C PHE A 603 12.49 -26.42 -1.93
N MET A 604 12.81 -25.78 -3.05
CA MET A 604 12.40 -24.40 -3.29
C MET A 604 10.88 -24.27 -3.35
N LYS A 605 10.17 -25.20 -3.99
CA LYS A 605 8.69 -25.18 -3.98
C LYS A 605 8.12 -25.33 -2.58
N VAL A 606 8.73 -26.16 -1.73
CA VAL A 606 8.33 -26.31 -0.32
C VAL A 606 8.62 -25.03 0.47
N ALA A 607 9.82 -24.46 0.35
CA ALA A 607 10.21 -23.24 1.04
C ALA A 607 9.35 -22.03 0.62
N LEU A 608 8.94 -21.97 -0.65
CA LEU A 608 8.05 -20.94 -1.20
C LEU A 608 6.56 -21.17 -0.90
N GLY A 609 6.19 -22.26 -0.22
CA GLY A 609 4.79 -22.62 0.05
C GLY A 609 3.99 -23.11 -1.17
N ASN A 610 4.63 -23.24 -2.33
CA ASN A 610 4.01 -23.74 -3.57
C ASN A 610 3.78 -25.26 -3.55
N LEU A 611 4.51 -25.99 -2.70
CA LEU A 611 4.35 -27.42 -2.49
C LEU A 611 4.20 -27.71 -1.00
N ASN A 612 3.08 -28.32 -0.61
CA ASN A 612 2.86 -28.73 0.77
C ASN A 612 3.83 -29.88 1.16
N PRO A 613 4.58 -29.78 2.28
CA PRO A 613 5.55 -30.79 2.71
C PRO A 613 4.97 -32.20 2.88
N GLN A 614 3.74 -32.32 3.40
CA GLN A 614 3.09 -33.63 3.59
C GLN A 614 2.75 -34.26 2.24
N LYS A 615 2.25 -33.46 1.28
CA LYS A 615 2.02 -33.93 -0.09
C LYS A 615 3.33 -34.33 -0.79
N ALA A 616 4.40 -33.57 -0.60
CA ALA A 616 5.72 -33.92 -1.13
C ALA A 616 6.24 -35.25 -0.56
N PHE A 617 5.98 -35.50 0.73
CA PHE A 617 6.33 -36.76 1.38
C PHE A 617 5.57 -37.96 0.82
N PHE A 618 4.24 -37.89 0.74
CA PHE A 618 3.43 -38.98 0.18
C PHE A 618 3.69 -39.23 -1.31
N ALA A 619 4.09 -38.21 -2.05
CA ALA A 619 4.49 -38.33 -3.46
C ALA A 619 5.93 -38.85 -3.65
N GLY A 620 6.68 -39.12 -2.57
CA GLY A 620 8.06 -39.59 -2.62
C GLY A 620 9.11 -38.53 -3.01
N LYS A 621 8.69 -37.25 -3.14
CA LYS A 621 9.55 -36.12 -3.50
C LYS A 621 10.38 -35.57 -2.33
N LEU A 622 9.83 -35.66 -1.13
CA LEU A 622 10.52 -35.38 0.13
C LEU A 622 10.62 -36.70 0.90
N LYS A 623 11.82 -37.20 1.14
CA LYS A 623 12.02 -38.40 1.97
C LYS A 623 12.47 -37.96 3.36
N VAL A 624 11.97 -38.62 4.39
CA VAL A 624 12.32 -38.34 5.79
C VAL A 624 12.76 -39.63 6.45
N LYS A 625 13.93 -39.62 7.11
CA LYS A 625 14.45 -40.71 7.94
C LYS A 625 14.70 -40.20 9.37
N GLY A 626 14.61 -41.09 10.35
CA GLY A 626 14.73 -40.73 11.77
C GLY A 626 13.39 -40.38 12.41
N ASN A 627 13.40 -39.49 13.42
CA ASN A 627 12.22 -39.16 14.19
C ASN A 627 11.32 -38.13 13.48
N ILE A 628 10.37 -38.64 12.68
CA ILE A 628 9.45 -37.85 11.87
C ILE A 628 8.65 -36.83 12.71
N MET A 629 8.35 -37.10 13.99
CA MET A 629 7.60 -36.14 14.83
C MET A 629 8.39 -34.85 15.08
N LEU A 630 9.73 -34.93 15.09
CA LEU A 630 10.58 -33.73 15.23
C LEU A 630 10.52 -32.84 13.98
N SER A 631 10.21 -33.39 12.80
CA SER A 631 10.02 -32.59 11.58
C SER A 631 8.83 -31.62 11.70
N GLN A 632 7.74 -32.04 12.33
CA GLN A 632 6.55 -31.20 12.56
C GLN A 632 6.85 -30.07 13.55
N LYS A 633 7.69 -30.36 14.55
CA LYS A 633 8.15 -29.39 15.55
C LYS A 633 9.04 -28.32 14.93
N LEU A 634 9.94 -28.72 14.03
CA LEU A 634 10.75 -27.80 13.24
C LEU A 634 9.87 -26.91 12.34
N GLU A 635 8.88 -27.49 11.66
CA GLU A 635 7.95 -26.76 10.80
C GLU A 635 7.11 -25.73 11.58
N MET A 636 6.51 -26.12 12.70
CA MET A 636 5.68 -25.23 13.53
C MET A 636 6.48 -24.03 14.05
N ILE A 637 7.70 -24.28 14.54
CA ILE A 637 8.57 -23.23 15.06
C ILE A 637 9.08 -22.36 13.92
N LEU A 638 9.54 -22.94 12.80
CA LEU A 638 9.93 -22.15 11.64
C LEU A 638 8.76 -21.35 11.07
N LYS A 639 7.50 -21.78 11.18
CA LYS A 639 6.31 -20.97 10.83
C LYS A 639 6.02 -19.85 11.82
N ASP A 640 6.21 -20.07 13.12
CA ASP A 640 6.01 -19.02 14.13
C ASP A 640 7.05 -17.89 13.99
N TYR A 641 8.28 -18.24 13.59
CA TYR A 641 9.36 -17.29 13.33
C TYR A 641 9.47 -16.88 11.86
N ALA A 642 8.80 -17.57 10.95
CA ALA A 642 8.63 -17.23 9.55
C ALA A 642 7.14 -17.18 9.22
N LYS A 643 6.57 -15.98 9.37
CA LYS A 643 5.68 -15.52 8.29
C LYS A 643 6.51 -15.68 7.01
N LEU A 644 6.20 -16.71 6.24
CA LEU A 644 6.58 -16.92 4.84
C LEU A 644 5.41 -16.44 4.00
#